data_AF-A0A662HNU3-F1
#
_entry.id   AF-A0A662HNU3-F1
#
_cell.length_a   1.000
_cell.length_b   1.000
_cell.length_c   1.000
_cell.angle_alpha   90.00
_cell.angle_beta   90.00
_cell.angle_gamma   90.00
#
_symmetry.space_group_name_H-M   'P 1'
#
loop_
_entity.id
_entity.type
_entity.pdbx_description
1 polymer ?
#
loop_
_entity_poly.entity_id
_entity_poly.type
_entity_poly.pdbx_seq_one_letter_code
_entity_poly.pdbx_strand_id
1 'polypeptide(L)'
;MLLVRAIVRGQCPNCGGPISDDRLEKGLPCADCLPKPSPELLELADRGDRLRFLEELCNELSKAGRLKGYRRILEEEEALREFEQFFERALGNRPWSAQRTWARRVLGGKSFTILAPTGVGKSVFGIIMALYLALRGAKCYLVLPTSVLVKQASERAEAYAEKLGAEVRILAYLAKSGKAREELLERIKSGDYDVLITTSQFLARHFELLEGSHFDFIFVDDVDAVMKSSRNIDKILVLLGLPSEAVEEAYELVKLKLKVAAALSSRRGVPPEMREELERSRERLRKRLEGLRIGTLVISTATGRPRGLRVRLFRELLGFEIGSRAELLRNVVDAYSLVEEGSVEERVAEIVKALGRGGLIFLQPGVGEDYVKRLLALLEEKGIKAALVTSRSKEALEAFERGELDVLVGYAIYYGLLVRGVDLPHVIRYAVFAGVPHFRFTAEVSEAGPLRLLQLAQVLRSVVTGDEGSALDRLTAKLRRQLANLEAAAFQRLSEALVEGVKPEGYLGYLYELFEELRERLKDLLSRREVLEALEARTLASIRFVDGKPYLLLPDAPTYLQASGRTSRMYAGGISRGLAVVVTDDEKLLSALMKQVSWYVDEVSWTKYEELDLGEILKEIDEDRRKIRDLWEGRVKTGVRDLVKTALVVVESPTKARTIASFFGRPSRRRMGNINVYEVSVGDYILLIAASKGHLLDLVTDEGFYGVVTQDGRFIPVYSTIKRCRKCGEQFTELGEGGVCPYCGSENIVDQLDTINALREAAREVDLVLLATDPDTEGEKIAWDLYLLLSPYTGEIRRIEFHEITRRAFEEALRNPRAIDMRRVEAQLVRRIEDRWIGFSLSQKLWTEFGRRWLSAGRVQTPVLGWVIERFRKAKDSIKPVFRLRLENGLTLSFECEELEKPAREIAKELRDGVVVIEQLGVELSKIPPPPPFTTDAMLREAAASL
;
A
#
# COMPACT_ATOMS: atom_id res chain seq x y z
N MET A 1 -27.74 -27.29 -21.45
CA MET A 1 -26.44 -27.98 -21.32
C MET A 1 -25.39 -26.90 -21.17
N LEU A 2 -24.56 -26.97 -20.13
CA LEU A 2 -23.50 -25.97 -19.91
C LEU A 2 -22.44 -26.11 -21.02
N LEU A 3 -21.94 -24.97 -21.54
CA LEU A 3 -20.95 -24.95 -22.60
C LEU A 3 -19.56 -25.13 -21.99
N VAL A 4 -19.00 -26.34 -22.08
CA VAL A 4 -17.63 -26.63 -21.66
C VAL A 4 -16.65 -26.10 -22.70
N ARG A 5 -15.75 -25.19 -22.31
CA ARG A 5 -14.67 -24.65 -23.15
C ARG A 5 -13.30 -25.18 -22.74
N ALA A 6 -13.12 -25.59 -21.48
CA ALA A 6 -11.84 -26.12 -21.00
C ALA A 6 -12.02 -27.05 -19.80
N ILE A 7 -11.03 -27.90 -19.57
CA ILE A 7 -10.90 -28.71 -18.35
C ILE A 7 -9.63 -28.29 -17.63
N VAL A 8 -9.70 -28.11 -16.30
CA VAL A 8 -8.56 -27.73 -15.47
C VAL A 8 -8.26 -28.84 -14.46
N ARG A 9 -7.08 -29.45 -14.57
CA ARG A 9 -6.62 -30.50 -13.65
C ARG A 9 -6.22 -29.93 -12.29
N GLY A 10 -6.54 -30.66 -11.23
CA GLY A 10 -6.07 -30.30 -9.90
C GLY A 10 -6.88 -29.20 -9.19
N GLN A 11 -8.00 -28.75 -9.76
CA GLN A 11 -8.65 -27.49 -9.35
C GLN A 11 -10.06 -27.61 -8.79
N CYS A 12 -10.64 -28.82 -8.71
CA CYS A 12 -11.94 -28.99 -8.04
C CYS A 12 -11.86 -28.50 -6.57
N PRO A 13 -12.69 -27.54 -6.13
CA PRO A 13 -12.61 -27.00 -4.76
C PRO A 13 -12.89 -28.03 -3.67
N ASN A 14 -13.62 -29.11 -4.01
CA ASN A 14 -13.92 -30.20 -3.09
C ASN A 14 -12.82 -31.26 -2.98
N CYS A 15 -12.49 -31.96 -4.09
CA CYS A 15 -11.60 -33.12 -4.09
C CYS A 15 -10.22 -32.89 -4.70
N GLY A 16 -9.96 -31.74 -5.32
CA GLY A 16 -8.73 -31.48 -6.08
C GLY A 16 -8.64 -32.23 -7.42
N GLY A 17 -9.71 -32.88 -7.90
CA GLY A 17 -9.76 -33.54 -9.20
C GLY A 17 -9.87 -32.58 -10.40
N PRO A 18 -9.92 -33.13 -11.63
CA PRO A 18 -10.19 -32.35 -12.84
C PRO A 18 -11.61 -31.79 -12.83
N ILE A 19 -11.76 -30.56 -13.34
CA ILE A 19 -13.04 -29.85 -13.35
C ILE A 19 -13.18 -29.01 -14.61
N SER A 20 -14.39 -28.93 -15.15
CA SER A 20 -14.71 -28.11 -16.32
C SER A 20 -14.89 -26.64 -15.94
N ASP A 21 -14.63 -25.75 -16.89
CA ASP A 21 -14.74 -24.30 -16.72
C ASP A 21 -16.14 -23.86 -16.26
N ASP A 22 -17.19 -24.35 -16.92
CA ASP A 22 -18.59 -24.03 -16.58
C ASP A 22 -18.97 -24.33 -15.13
N ARG A 23 -18.39 -25.38 -14.54
CA ARG A 23 -18.64 -25.74 -13.14
C ARG A 23 -17.85 -24.87 -12.18
N LEU A 24 -16.62 -24.50 -12.54
CA LEU A 24 -15.84 -23.51 -11.78
C LEU A 24 -16.52 -22.14 -11.77
N GLU A 25 -17.04 -21.68 -12.92
CA GLU A 25 -17.78 -20.41 -13.04
C GLU A 25 -18.99 -20.35 -12.10
N LYS A 26 -19.73 -21.45 -11.97
CA LYS A 26 -20.88 -21.58 -11.05
C LYS A 26 -20.49 -21.94 -9.61
N GLY A 27 -19.20 -22.09 -9.29
CA GLY A 27 -18.76 -22.48 -7.97
C GLY A 27 -19.13 -23.91 -7.55
N LEU A 28 -19.43 -24.80 -8.52
CA LEU A 28 -19.79 -26.19 -8.30
C LEU A 28 -18.53 -27.09 -8.19
N PRO A 29 -18.60 -28.24 -7.49
CA PRO A 29 -17.52 -29.23 -7.50
C PRO A 29 -17.50 -30.01 -8.82
N CYS A 30 -16.47 -30.82 -9.10
CA CYS A 30 -16.40 -31.63 -10.32
C CYS A 30 -17.56 -32.66 -10.43
N ALA A 31 -17.76 -33.20 -11.63
CA ALA A 31 -18.78 -34.21 -11.89
C ALA A 31 -18.60 -35.48 -11.03
N ASP A 32 -17.37 -35.86 -10.70
CA ASP A 32 -17.10 -36.99 -9.80
C ASP A 32 -17.53 -36.71 -8.36
N CYS A 33 -17.54 -35.46 -7.93
CA CYS A 33 -18.05 -35.09 -6.61
C CYS A 33 -19.57 -35.02 -6.60
N LEU A 34 -20.15 -34.31 -7.57
CA LEU A 34 -21.59 -34.09 -7.69
C LEU A 34 -22.02 -34.22 -9.16
N PRO A 35 -22.41 -35.43 -9.61
CA PRO A 35 -22.71 -35.68 -11.02
C PRO A 35 -23.88 -34.85 -11.54
N LYS A 36 -24.94 -34.70 -10.74
CA LYS A 36 -26.16 -33.96 -11.08
C LYS A 36 -26.52 -33.01 -9.93
N PRO A 37 -26.19 -31.70 -10.06
CA PRO A 37 -26.67 -30.67 -9.14
C PRO A 37 -28.20 -30.58 -9.17
N SER A 38 -28.84 -30.32 -8.03
CA SER A 38 -30.28 -30.06 -8.00
C SER A 38 -30.65 -28.75 -8.72
N PRO A 39 -31.90 -28.60 -9.22
CA PRO A 39 -32.39 -27.33 -9.76
C PRO A 39 -32.29 -26.18 -8.76
N GLU A 40 -32.58 -26.44 -7.48
CA GLU A 40 -32.48 -25.45 -6.41
C GLU A 40 -31.04 -24.95 -6.24
N LEU A 41 -30.05 -25.85 -6.23
CA LEU A 41 -28.65 -25.47 -6.14
C LEU A 41 -28.18 -24.62 -7.34
N LEU A 42 -28.67 -24.92 -8.54
CA LEU A 42 -28.39 -24.12 -9.74
C LEU A 42 -29.03 -22.74 -9.67
N GLU A 43 -30.26 -22.63 -9.17
CA GLU A 43 -30.91 -21.35 -8.95
C GLU A 43 -30.19 -20.51 -7.88
N LEU A 44 -29.74 -21.13 -6.78
CA LEU A 44 -28.97 -20.44 -5.75
C LEU A 44 -27.64 -19.91 -6.26
N ALA A 45 -26.96 -20.68 -7.12
CA ALA A 45 -25.73 -20.24 -7.79
C ALA A 45 -25.97 -18.98 -8.65
N ASP A 46 -27.11 -18.90 -9.32
CA ASP A 46 -27.44 -17.76 -10.20
C ASP A 46 -28.01 -16.55 -9.43
N ARG A 47 -28.65 -16.76 -8.26
CA ARG A 47 -29.23 -15.68 -7.41
C ARG A 47 -28.20 -14.91 -6.59
N GLY A 48 -27.00 -15.45 -6.37
CA GLY A 48 -25.92 -14.80 -5.63
C GLY A 48 -26.02 -14.88 -4.10
N ASP A 49 -26.90 -15.70 -3.53
CA ASP A 49 -26.93 -15.97 -2.09
C ASP A 49 -25.88 -17.03 -1.73
N ARG A 50 -24.65 -16.56 -1.48
CA ARG A 50 -23.46 -17.41 -1.29
C ARG A 50 -23.60 -18.37 -0.10
N LEU A 51 -24.14 -17.92 1.03
CA LEU A 51 -24.23 -18.76 2.23
C LEU A 51 -25.23 -19.90 2.00
N ARG A 52 -26.44 -19.59 1.52
CA ARG A 52 -27.44 -20.61 1.20
C ARG A 52 -26.96 -21.59 0.13
N PHE A 53 -26.26 -21.08 -0.89
CA PHE A 53 -25.63 -21.92 -1.89
C PHE A 53 -24.63 -22.91 -1.26
N LEU A 54 -23.76 -22.45 -0.37
CA LEU A 54 -22.79 -23.31 0.30
C LEU A 54 -23.44 -24.31 1.27
N GLU A 55 -24.48 -23.91 1.99
CA GLU A 55 -25.27 -24.77 2.88
C GLU A 55 -25.87 -25.94 2.09
N GLU A 56 -26.60 -25.66 1.01
CA GLU A 56 -27.24 -26.71 0.21
C GLU A 56 -26.21 -27.55 -0.56
N LEU A 57 -25.14 -26.94 -1.06
CA LEU A 57 -24.04 -27.68 -1.69
C LEU A 57 -23.40 -28.67 -0.72
N CYS A 58 -23.11 -28.24 0.51
CA CYS A 58 -22.52 -29.11 1.54
C CYS A 58 -23.51 -30.19 1.99
N ASN A 59 -24.81 -29.91 2.02
CA ASN A 59 -25.87 -30.87 2.28
C ASN A 59 -25.89 -31.98 1.22
N GLU A 60 -25.94 -31.62 -0.07
CA GLU A 60 -25.90 -32.59 -1.18
C GLU A 60 -24.61 -33.43 -1.16
N LEU A 61 -23.45 -32.78 -0.96
CA LEU A 61 -22.16 -33.47 -0.86
C LEU A 61 -22.06 -34.41 0.35
N SER A 62 -22.69 -34.04 1.48
CA SER A 62 -22.74 -34.88 2.68
C SER A 62 -23.63 -36.09 2.48
N LYS A 63 -24.82 -35.91 1.88
CA LYS A 63 -25.71 -37.01 1.47
C LYS A 63 -25.01 -37.99 0.53
N ALA A 64 -24.15 -37.49 -0.36
CA ALA A 64 -23.34 -38.29 -1.26
C ALA A 64 -22.08 -38.91 -0.62
N GLY A 65 -21.76 -38.62 0.65
CA GLY A 65 -20.55 -39.09 1.33
C GLY A 65 -19.25 -38.53 0.74
N ARG A 66 -19.31 -37.40 0.04
CA ARG A 66 -18.20 -36.82 -0.75
C ARG A 66 -17.75 -35.44 -0.25
N LEU A 67 -18.32 -34.91 0.83
CA LEU A 67 -17.93 -33.61 1.39
C LEU A 67 -16.47 -33.63 1.87
N LYS A 68 -15.64 -32.76 1.28
CA LYS A 68 -14.23 -32.57 1.60
C LYS A 68 -13.92 -31.07 1.73
N GLY A 69 -13.32 -30.46 0.72
CA GLY A 69 -12.82 -29.08 0.77
C GLY A 69 -13.88 -28.00 1.01
N TYR A 70 -15.13 -28.21 0.56
CA TYR A 70 -16.21 -27.22 0.79
C TYR A 70 -16.61 -27.06 2.26
N ARG A 71 -16.37 -28.07 3.10
CA ARG A 71 -16.68 -27.98 4.54
C ARG A 71 -16.01 -26.75 5.16
N ARG A 72 -14.71 -26.58 4.88
CA ARG A 72 -13.94 -25.45 5.40
C ARG A 72 -14.46 -24.10 4.89
N ILE A 73 -14.90 -24.05 3.63
CA ILE A 73 -15.44 -22.80 3.04
C ILE A 73 -16.75 -22.42 3.74
N LEU A 74 -17.62 -23.40 4.01
CA LEU A 74 -18.86 -23.19 4.76
C LEU A 74 -18.58 -22.75 6.20
N GLU A 75 -17.71 -23.46 6.93
CA GLU A 75 -17.33 -23.12 8.31
C GLU A 75 -16.80 -21.68 8.44
N GLU A 76 -15.99 -21.23 7.48
CA GLU A 76 -15.47 -19.86 7.44
C GLU A 76 -16.58 -18.80 7.24
N GLU A 77 -17.56 -19.07 6.38
CA GLU A 77 -18.69 -18.17 6.13
C GLU A 77 -19.73 -18.19 7.29
N GLU A 78 -19.96 -19.35 7.91
CA GLU A 78 -20.81 -19.50 9.10
C GLU A 78 -20.23 -18.73 10.29
N ALA A 79 -18.92 -18.85 10.54
CA ALA A 79 -18.24 -18.12 11.61
C ALA A 79 -18.32 -16.60 11.40
N LEU A 80 -18.19 -16.13 10.15
CA LEU A 80 -18.39 -14.73 9.82
C LEU A 80 -19.85 -14.31 10.07
N ARG A 81 -20.81 -15.13 9.66
CA ARG A 81 -22.24 -14.85 9.83
C ARG A 81 -22.63 -14.75 11.29
N GLU A 82 -22.09 -15.61 12.13
CA GLU A 82 -22.29 -15.58 13.57
C GLU A 82 -21.74 -14.27 14.18
N PHE A 83 -20.54 -13.87 13.76
CA PHE A 83 -19.97 -12.58 14.15
C PHE A 83 -20.81 -11.39 13.66
N GLU A 84 -21.31 -11.41 12.41
CA GLU A 84 -22.18 -10.35 11.88
C GLU A 84 -23.46 -10.19 12.72
N GLN A 85 -24.08 -11.30 13.10
CA GLN A 85 -25.27 -11.29 13.97
C GLN A 85 -24.94 -10.79 15.38
N PHE A 86 -23.79 -11.17 15.93
CA PHE A 86 -23.31 -10.64 17.21
C PHE A 86 -23.08 -9.13 17.14
N PHE A 87 -22.44 -8.65 16.08
CA PHE A 87 -22.17 -7.24 15.83
C PHE A 87 -23.48 -6.44 15.64
N GLU A 88 -24.43 -6.99 14.88
CA GLU A 88 -25.75 -6.37 14.65
C GLU A 88 -26.57 -6.27 15.93
N ARG A 89 -26.51 -7.26 16.84
CA ARG A 89 -27.15 -7.15 18.16
C ARG A 89 -26.51 -6.06 19.02
N ALA A 90 -25.18 -5.92 18.97
CA ALA A 90 -24.47 -4.90 19.74
C ALA A 90 -24.79 -3.47 19.25
N LEU A 91 -24.72 -3.21 17.94
CA LEU A 91 -24.84 -1.86 17.37
C LEU A 91 -26.20 -1.54 16.73
N GLY A 92 -27.04 -2.54 16.48
CA GLY A 92 -28.29 -2.40 15.73
C GLY A 92 -28.11 -2.37 14.21
N ASN A 93 -26.89 -2.57 13.70
CA ASN A 93 -26.52 -2.44 12.30
C ASN A 93 -25.45 -3.49 11.92
N ARG A 94 -25.45 -3.94 10.66
CA ARG A 94 -24.44 -4.88 10.14
C ARG A 94 -23.05 -4.24 10.02
N PRO A 95 -21.96 -5.03 10.15
CA PRO A 95 -20.61 -4.53 9.94
C PRO A 95 -20.38 -4.12 8.47
N TRP A 96 -19.56 -3.09 8.26
CA TRP A 96 -19.18 -2.61 6.91
C TRP A 96 -18.25 -3.62 6.21
N SER A 97 -18.11 -3.54 4.89
CA SER A 97 -17.21 -4.42 4.10
C SER A 97 -15.79 -4.47 4.70
N ALA A 98 -15.22 -3.33 5.08
CA ALA A 98 -13.93 -3.27 5.76
C ALA A 98 -13.89 -4.08 7.08
N GLN A 99 -14.92 -3.95 7.91
CA GLN A 99 -15.02 -4.66 9.18
C GLN A 99 -15.26 -6.17 8.99
N ARG A 100 -16.00 -6.56 7.95
CA ARG A 100 -16.18 -7.97 7.55
C ARG A 100 -14.85 -8.60 7.14
N THR A 101 -14.04 -7.90 6.34
CA THR A 101 -12.67 -8.33 6.02
C THR A 101 -11.80 -8.48 7.26
N TRP A 102 -11.87 -7.54 8.20
CA TRP A 102 -11.14 -7.65 9.47
C TRP A 102 -11.61 -8.84 10.29
N ALA A 103 -12.92 -9.09 10.36
CA ALA A 103 -13.49 -10.24 11.03
C ALA A 103 -12.99 -11.55 10.42
N ARG A 104 -13.05 -11.71 9.09
CA ARG A 104 -12.51 -12.88 8.38
C ARG A 104 -11.04 -13.14 8.71
N ARG A 105 -10.23 -12.07 8.82
CA ARG A 105 -8.81 -12.18 9.20
C ARG A 105 -8.62 -12.64 10.64
N VAL A 106 -9.33 -12.03 11.59
CA VAL A 106 -9.22 -12.39 13.01
C VAL A 106 -9.72 -13.81 13.26
N LEU A 107 -10.87 -14.18 12.70
CA LEU A 107 -11.43 -15.54 12.80
C LEU A 107 -10.50 -16.58 12.13
N GLY A 108 -9.77 -16.19 11.08
CA GLY A 108 -8.73 -17.00 10.45
C GLY A 108 -7.38 -17.01 11.17
N GLY A 109 -7.26 -16.38 12.35
CA GLY A 109 -6.02 -16.31 13.13
C GLY A 109 -4.91 -15.45 12.50
N LYS A 110 -5.27 -14.52 11.61
CA LYS A 110 -4.31 -13.71 10.86
C LYS A 110 -4.11 -12.35 11.51
N SER A 111 -2.86 -12.02 11.80
CA SER A 111 -2.47 -10.68 12.25
C SER A 111 -2.33 -9.72 11.06
N PHE A 112 -2.76 -8.47 11.23
CA PHE A 112 -2.71 -7.46 10.16
C PHE A 112 -2.73 -6.02 10.69
N THR A 113 -2.43 -5.09 9.78
CA THR A 113 -2.64 -3.66 10.00
C THR A 113 -4.00 -3.25 9.42
N ILE A 114 -4.84 -2.56 10.20
CA ILE A 114 -6.06 -1.94 9.68
C ILE A 114 -5.63 -0.74 8.84
N LEU A 115 -5.76 -0.88 7.52
CA LEU A 115 -5.61 0.21 6.56
C LEU A 115 -7.00 0.74 6.19
N ALA A 116 -7.47 1.72 6.95
CA ALA A 116 -8.75 2.35 6.71
C ALA A 116 -8.75 3.81 7.18
N PRO A 117 -9.60 4.67 6.63
CA PRO A 117 -9.72 6.05 7.09
C PRO A 117 -10.31 6.12 8.51
N THR A 118 -10.26 7.30 9.14
CA THR A 118 -10.82 7.50 10.48
C THR A 118 -12.35 7.51 10.45
N GLY A 119 -12.99 6.83 11.41
CA GLY A 119 -14.45 6.74 11.49
C GLY A 119 -15.07 5.46 10.92
N VAL A 120 -14.28 4.54 10.35
CA VAL A 120 -14.73 3.16 9.99
C VAL A 120 -15.04 2.29 11.22
N GLY A 121 -15.04 2.87 12.43
CA GLY A 121 -15.29 2.14 13.67
C GLY A 121 -14.18 1.15 14.04
N LYS A 122 -12.90 1.48 13.81
CA LYS A 122 -11.76 0.59 14.16
C LYS A 122 -11.78 0.14 15.62
N SER A 123 -11.92 1.10 16.54
CA SER A 123 -11.95 0.81 17.97
C SER A 123 -13.25 0.09 18.37
N VAL A 124 -14.37 0.40 17.72
CA VAL A 124 -15.66 -0.31 17.92
C VAL A 124 -15.54 -1.78 17.50
N PHE A 125 -14.96 -2.03 16.32
CA PHE A 125 -14.63 -3.38 15.87
C PHE A 125 -13.72 -4.10 16.86
N GLY A 126 -12.65 -3.46 17.32
CA GLY A 126 -11.72 -4.05 18.30
C GLY A 126 -12.42 -4.45 19.60
N ILE A 127 -13.32 -3.60 20.13
CA ILE A 127 -14.11 -3.89 21.34
C ILE A 127 -15.07 -5.06 21.10
N ILE A 128 -15.90 -4.99 20.05
CA ILE A 128 -16.91 -6.03 19.79
C ILE A 128 -16.25 -7.37 19.46
N MET A 129 -15.14 -7.37 18.71
CA MET A 129 -14.37 -8.58 18.43
C MET A 129 -13.76 -9.16 19.72
N ALA A 130 -13.23 -8.32 20.61
CA ALA A 130 -12.72 -8.79 21.91
C ALA A 130 -13.83 -9.43 22.76
N LEU A 131 -15.03 -8.84 22.82
CA LEU A 131 -16.17 -9.43 23.52
C LEU A 131 -16.62 -10.75 22.89
N TYR A 132 -16.70 -10.80 21.56
CA TYR A 132 -17.06 -12.01 20.81
C TYR A 132 -16.08 -13.16 21.09
N LEU A 133 -14.79 -12.89 21.09
CA LEU A 133 -13.76 -13.90 21.37
C LEU A 133 -13.73 -14.26 22.86
N ALA A 134 -13.91 -13.31 23.77
CA ALA A 134 -13.94 -13.54 25.21
C ALA A 134 -15.06 -14.49 25.63
N LEU A 135 -16.26 -14.38 25.02
CA LEU A 135 -17.36 -15.33 25.23
C LEU A 135 -17.04 -16.77 24.79
N ARG A 136 -16.00 -16.95 23.96
CA ARG A 136 -15.48 -18.26 23.53
C ARG A 136 -14.23 -18.67 24.30
N GLY A 137 -13.95 -18.03 25.43
CA GLY A 137 -12.84 -18.35 26.33
C GLY A 137 -11.49 -17.77 25.92
N ALA A 138 -11.45 -16.81 24.98
CA ALA A 138 -10.21 -16.18 24.55
C ALA A 138 -9.82 -15.00 25.46
N LYS A 139 -8.52 -14.80 25.73
CA LYS A 139 -8.04 -13.61 26.45
C LYS A 139 -7.70 -12.48 25.50
N CYS A 140 -8.26 -11.30 25.74
CA CYS A 140 -8.15 -10.14 24.85
C CYS A 140 -7.46 -8.94 25.54
N TYR A 141 -6.69 -8.17 24.77
CA TYR A 141 -6.00 -6.97 25.24
C TYR A 141 -6.17 -5.79 24.27
N LEU A 142 -6.74 -4.69 24.77
CA LEU A 142 -6.89 -3.44 24.04
C LEU A 142 -5.86 -2.40 24.54
N VAL A 143 -5.00 -1.92 23.64
CA VAL A 143 -3.96 -0.93 23.93
C VAL A 143 -4.29 0.40 23.25
N LEU A 144 -4.54 1.43 24.06
CA LEU A 144 -4.97 2.76 23.60
C LEU A 144 -3.92 3.83 23.91
N PRO A 145 -3.89 4.97 23.18
CA PRO A 145 -2.82 5.96 23.34
C PRO A 145 -2.97 6.84 24.59
N THR A 146 -4.20 7.08 25.07
CA THR A 146 -4.47 7.99 26.19
C THR A 146 -5.40 7.36 27.23
N SER A 147 -5.33 7.82 28.48
CA SER A 147 -6.22 7.36 29.54
C SER A 147 -7.69 7.79 29.34
N VAL A 148 -7.93 8.84 28.53
CA VAL A 148 -9.27 9.27 28.13
C VAL A 148 -9.91 8.22 27.22
N LEU A 149 -9.17 7.74 26.21
CA LEU A 149 -9.65 6.69 25.31
C LEU A 149 -9.83 5.35 26.05
N VAL A 150 -9.00 5.04 27.06
CA VAL A 150 -9.22 3.88 27.94
C VAL A 150 -10.55 3.95 28.68
N LYS A 151 -10.89 5.12 29.25
CA LYS A 151 -12.19 5.33 29.92
C LYS A 151 -13.33 5.10 28.93
N GLN A 152 -13.31 5.80 27.79
CA GLN A 152 -14.34 5.70 26.76
C GLN A 152 -14.50 4.28 26.19
N ALA A 153 -13.40 3.55 25.99
CA ALA A 153 -13.45 2.18 25.51
C ALA A 153 -13.99 1.21 26.55
N SER A 154 -13.66 1.38 27.85
CA SER A 154 -14.23 0.58 28.94
C SER A 154 -15.73 0.77 29.04
N GLU A 155 -16.19 2.02 29.10
CA GLU A 155 -17.62 2.36 29.19
C GLU A 155 -18.42 1.79 28.01
N ARG A 156 -17.87 1.89 26.78
CA ARG A 156 -18.48 1.28 25.60
C ARG A 156 -18.49 -0.25 25.65
N ALA A 157 -17.39 -0.87 26.09
CA ALA A 157 -17.31 -2.32 26.20
C ALA A 157 -18.33 -2.87 27.20
N GLU A 158 -18.47 -2.22 28.36
CA GLU A 158 -19.47 -2.56 29.38
C GLU A 158 -20.90 -2.39 28.84
N ALA A 159 -21.21 -1.27 28.19
CA ALA A 159 -22.53 -1.03 27.60
C ALA A 159 -22.89 -2.07 26.51
N TYR A 160 -21.92 -2.45 25.67
CA TYR A 160 -22.16 -3.50 24.67
C TYR A 160 -22.32 -4.88 25.31
N ALA A 161 -21.54 -5.19 26.35
CA ALA A 161 -21.66 -6.44 27.07
C ALA A 161 -23.04 -6.58 27.74
N GLU A 162 -23.52 -5.53 28.40
CA GLU A 162 -24.86 -5.49 29.01
C GLU A 162 -25.96 -5.69 27.96
N LYS A 163 -25.90 -4.95 26.84
CA LYS A 163 -26.87 -5.08 25.74
C LYS A 163 -26.88 -6.47 25.10
N LEU A 164 -25.74 -7.14 25.08
CA LEU A 164 -25.59 -8.49 24.53
C LEU A 164 -25.94 -9.60 25.53
N GLY A 165 -26.15 -9.26 26.81
CA GLY A 165 -26.25 -10.25 27.89
C GLY A 165 -24.95 -11.07 28.04
N ALA A 166 -23.80 -10.45 27.73
CA ALA A 166 -22.50 -11.10 27.71
C ALA A 166 -21.83 -11.02 29.09
N GLU A 167 -21.70 -12.14 29.78
CA GLU A 167 -20.95 -12.24 31.04
C GLU A 167 -19.44 -12.28 30.74
N VAL A 168 -18.80 -11.11 30.68
CA VAL A 168 -17.37 -10.96 30.36
C VAL A 168 -16.68 -10.08 31.41
N ARG A 169 -15.55 -10.51 31.96
CA ARG A 169 -14.77 -9.72 32.93
C ARG A 169 -13.91 -8.70 32.20
N ILE A 170 -14.39 -7.46 32.13
CA ILE A 170 -13.70 -6.32 31.54
C ILE A 170 -12.90 -5.59 32.63
N LEU A 171 -11.60 -5.36 32.40
CA LEU A 171 -10.73 -4.66 33.34
C LEU A 171 -9.97 -3.52 32.64
N ALA A 172 -10.15 -2.29 33.10
CA ALA A 172 -9.49 -1.12 32.54
C ALA A 172 -8.53 -0.44 33.52
N TYR A 173 -7.29 -0.18 33.09
CA TYR A 173 -6.32 0.59 33.89
C TYR A 173 -6.52 2.10 33.71
N LEU A 174 -7.24 2.70 34.66
CA LEU A 174 -7.33 4.15 34.83
C LEU A 174 -6.42 4.54 35.99
N ALA A 175 -5.50 5.50 35.78
CA ALA A 175 -4.56 5.95 36.80
C ALA A 175 -5.30 6.57 38.00
N LYS A 176 -5.61 5.73 39.00
CA LYS A 176 -6.19 6.09 40.30
C LYS A 176 -5.08 6.16 41.36
N SER A 177 -5.29 6.92 42.43
CA SER A 177 -4.36 7.03 43.57
C SER A 177 -4.80 6.10 44.73
N GLY A 178 -3.84 5.65 45.53
CA GLY A 178 -4.08 4.88 46.76
C GLY A 178 -4.43 3.40 46.56
N LYS A 179 -5.15 2.82 47.53
CA LYS A 179 -5.46 1.37 47.66
C LYS A 179 -6.16 0.76 46.43
N ALA A 180 -7.02 1.53 45.76
CA ALA A 180 -7.73 1.10 44.55
C ALA A 180 -6.78 0.83 43.36
N ARG A 181 -5.58 1.44 43.35
CA ARG A 181 -4.57 1.17 42.33
C ARG A 181 -3.88 -0.17 42.58
N GLU A 182 -3.54 -0.48 43.83
CA GLU A 182 -2.86 -1.72 44.21
C GLU A 182 -3.73 -2.93 43.92
N GLU A 183 -5.00 -2.89 44.32
CA GLU A 183 -5.99 -3.94 44.03
C GLU A 183 -6.13 -4.18 42.52
N LEU A 184 -6.19 -3.11 41.72
CA LEU A 184 -6.31 -3.23 40.27
C LEU A 184 -5.05 -3.82 39.62
N LEU A 185 -3.86 -3.48 40.11
CA LEU A 185 -2.60 -4.07 39.64
C LEU A 185 -2.49 -5.55 40.03
N GLU A 186 -3.02 -5.95 41.19
CA GLU A 186 -3.04 -7.33 41.65
C GLU A 186 -4.03 -8.20 40.86
N ARG A 187 -5.21 -7.65 40.51
CA ARG A 187 -6.14 -8.29 39.56
C ARG A 187 -5.53 -8.46 38.16
N ILE A 188 -4.76 -7.48 37.71
CA ILE A 188 -4.02 -7.61 36.44
C ILE A 188 -2.98 -8.74 36.55
N LYS A 189 -2.19 -8.76 37.62
CA LYS A 189 -1.13 -9.77 37.82
C LYS A 189 -1.68 -11.20 37.95
N SER A 190 -2.82 -11.37 38.60
CA SER A 190 -3.50 -12.66 38.74
C SER A 190 -4.22 -13.12 37.47
N GLY A 191 -4.35 -12.24 36.46
CA GLY A 191 -5.01 -12.54 35.20
C GLY A 191 -6.53 -12.68 35.33
N ASP A 192 -7.14 -12.03 36.34
CA ASP A 192 -8.59 -11.99 36.58
C ASP A 192 -9.30 -11.01 35.63
N TYR A 193 -9.25 -11.34 34.35
CA TYR A 193 -9.95 -10.62 33.28
C TYR A 193 -10.04 -11.50 32.04
N ASP A 194 -11.06 -11.24 31.23
CA ASP A 194 -11.20 -11.78 29.87
C ASP A 194 -10.82 -10.70 28.84
N VAL A 195 -11.11 -9.43 29.13
CA VAL A 195 -10.71 -8.26 28.32
C VAL A 195 -9.95 -7.26 29.19
N LEU A 196 -8.67 -7.03 28.88
CA LEU A 196 -7.84 -6.01 29.50
C LEU A 196 -7.79 -4.75 28.62
N ILE A 197 -7.94 -3.56 29.20
CA ILE A 197 -7.87 -2.28 28.48
C ILE A 197 -6.87 -1.35 29.18
N THR A 198 -5.77 -0.98 28.51
CA THR A 198 -4.76 -0.09 29.12
C THR A 198 -4.18 0.91 28.12
N THR A 199 -3.34 1.81 28.62
CA THR A 199 -2.57 2.70 27.76
C THR A 199 -1.30 2.03 27.23
N SER A 200 -0.74 2.53 26.13
CA SER A 200 0.60 2.12 25.65
C SER A 200 1.70 2.40 26.68
N GLN A 201 1.52 3.42 27.53
CA GLN A 201 2.44 3.73 28.63
C GLN A 201 2.40 2.68 29.74
N PHE A 202 1.23 2.09 30.01
CA PHE A 202 1.11 0.98 30.95
C PHE A 202 1.93 -0.22 30.47
N LEU A 203 1.75 -0.64 29.21
CA LEU A 203 2.55 -1.71 28.59
C LEU A 203 4.06 -1.44 28.68
N ALA A 204 4.46 -0.18 28.50
CA ALA A 204 5.86 0.20 28.59
C ALA A 204 6.43 0.08 30.02
N ARG A 205 5.67 0.47 31.05
CA ARG A 205 6.14 0.58 32.44
C ARG A 205 5.88 -0.65 33.31
N HIS A 206 4.80 -1.38 33.05
CA HIS A 206 4.27 -2.44 33.92
C HIS A 206 4.21 -3.79 33.21
N PHE A 207 5.12 -4.03 32.25
CA PHE A 207 5.16 -5.27 31.49
C PHE A 207 5.35 -6.52 32.37
N GLU A 208 6.13 -6.41 33.44
CA GLU A 208 6.37 -7.49 34.41
C GLU A 208 5.09 -8.04 35.03
N LEU A 209 4.01 -7.24 35.09
CA LEU A 209 2.71 -7.70 35.58
C LEU A 209 1.94 -8.55 34.57
N LEU A 210 2.32 -8.46 33.29
CA LEU A 210 1.73 -9.23 32.19
C LEU A 210 2.65 -10.38 31.76
N GLU A 211 3.85 -10.48 32.34
CA GLU A 211 4.82 -11.52 32.00
C GLU A 211 4.26 -12.90 32.35
N GLY A 212 4.32 -13.84 31.40
CA GLY A 212 3.69 -15.15 31.52
C GLY A 212 2.20 -15.20 31.13
N SER A 213 1.56 -14.06 30.85
CA SER A 213 0.21 -14.03 30.26
C SER A 213 0.26 -14.30 28.75
N HIS A 214 -0.74 -15.04 28.26
CA HIS A 214 -1.00 -15.24 26.84
C HIS A 214 -2.31 -14.57 26.45
N PHE A 215 -2.29 -13.82 25.34
CA PHE A 215 -3.45 -13.18 24.76
C PHE A 215 -3.70 -13.73 23.35
N ASP A 216 -4.92 -14.20 23.13
CA ASP A 216 -5.39 -14.68 21.83
C ASP A 216 -5.68 -13.54 20.86
N PHE A 217 -6.00 -12.35 21.38
CA PHE A 217 -6.29 -11.17 20.58
C PHE A 217 -5.72 -9.91 21.24
N ILE A 218 -4.85 -9.21 20.52
CA ILE A 218 -4.35 -7.90 20.92
C ILE A 218 -4.75 -6.87 19.88
N PHE A 219 -5.47 -5.83 20.30
CA PHE A 219 -5.83 -4.70 19.47
C PHE A 219 -5.07 -3.44 19.92
N VAL A 220 -4.39 -2.79 18.98
CA VAL A 220 -3.61 -1.59 19.22
C VAL A 220 -4.18 -0.45 18.37
N ASP A 221 -4.78 0.54 19.03
CA ASP A 221 -5.52 1.61 18.34
C ASP A 221 -4.62 2.69 17.72
N ASP A 222 -3.43 2.93 18.31
CA ASP A 222 -2.41 3.83 17.74
C ASP A 222 -1.03 3.17 17.77
N VAL A 223 -0.54 2.82 16.58
CA VAL A 223 0.79 2.26 16.35
C VAL A 223 1.87 3.18 16.89
N ASP A 224 1.77 4.48 16.59
CA ASP A 224 2.85 5.44 16.84
C ASP A 224 3.11 5.52 18.35
N ALA A 225 2.06 5.37 19.16
CA ALA A 225 2.15 5.35 20.61
C ALA A 225 2.93 4.14 21.14
N VAL A 226 2.77 2.96 20.52
CA VAL A 226 3.51 1.74 20.88
C VAL A 226 4.95 1.81 20.37
N MET A 227 5.16 2.34 19.17
CA MET A 227 6.45 2.33 18.47
C MET A 227 7.46 3.37 18.96
N LYS A 228 7.12 4.22 19.94
CA LYS A 228 8.08 5.11 20.60
C LYS A 228 9.28 4.37 21.21
N SER A 229 9.07 3.13 21.65
CA SER A 229 10.12 2.25 22.16
C SER A 229 10.16 0.95 21.37
N SER A 230 11.32 0.59 20.85
CA SER A 230 11.53 -0.65 20.10
C SER A 230 11.26 -1.90 20.96
N ARG A 231 11.46 -1.81 22.29
CA ARG A 231 11.18 -2.91 23.23
C ARG A 231 9.70 -3.24 23.37
N ASN A 232 8.80 -2.29 23.06
CA ASN A 232 7.37 -2.55 23.14
C ASN A 232 6.90 -3.55 22.07
N ILE A 233 7.62 -3.65 20.95
CA ILE A 233 7.35 -4.64 19.91
C ILE A 233 7.57 -6.05 20.48
N ASP A 234 8.70 -6.25 21.15
CA ASP A 234 9.07 -7.54 21.76
C ASP A 234 8.03 -7.95 22.80
N LYS A 235 7.64 -7.01 23.66
CA LYS A 235 6.60 -7.20 24.67
C LYS A 235 5.29 -7.69 24.06
N ILE A 236 4.83 -7.06 22.97
CA ILE A 236 3.59 -7.49 22.28
C ILE A 236 3.75 -8.88 21.69
N LEU A 237 4.89 -9.17 21.04
CA LEU A 237 5.15 -10.48 20.45
C LEU A 237 5.13 -11.60 21.51
N VAL A 238 5.76 -11.35 22.67
CA VAL A 238 5.75 -12.29 23.80
C VAL A 238 4.34 -12.51 24.33
N LEU A 239 3.54 -11.45 24.49
CA LEU A 239 2.15 -11.56 24.94
C LEU A 239 1.23 -12.30 23.97
N LEU A 240 1.60 -12.42 22.68
CA LEU A 240 0.90 -13.26 21.71
C LEU A 240 1.29 -14.74 21.80
N GLY A 241 2.23 -15.11 22.67
CA GLY A 241 2.71 -16.49 22.81
C GLY A 241 4.00 -16.81 22.06
N LEU A 242 4.75 -15.80 21.59
CA LEU A 242 6.08 -16.03 20.99
C LEU A 242 7.16 -16.08 22.07
N PRO A 243 7.98 -17.13 22.15
CA PRO A 243 9.13 -17.17 23.05
C PRO A 243 10.13 -16.04 22.75
N SER A 244 10.73 -15.48 23.79
CA SER A 244 11.74 -14.42 23.67
C SER A 244 12.91 -14.83 22.76
N GLU A 245 13.30 -16.11 22.77
CA GLU A 245 14.34 -16.66 21.91
C GLU A 245 13.93 -16.63 20.43
N ALA A 246 12.65 -16.91 20.12
CA ALA A 246 12.14 -16.86 18.75
C ALA A 246 12.13 -15.42 18.21
N VAL A 247 11.80 -14.45 19.08
CA VAL A 247 11.84 -13.01 18.73
C VAL A 247 13.26 -12.57 18.40
N GLU A 248 14.26 -12.99 19.19
CA GLU A 248 15.65 -12.62 18.96
C GLU A 248 16.26 -13.36 17.75
N GLU A 249 15.95 -14.65 17.54
CA GLU A 249 16.34 -15.37 16.32
C GLU A 249 15.78 -14.70 15.05
N ALA A 250 14.52 -14.24 15.08
CA ALA A 250 13.93 -13.48 13.99
C ALA A 250 14.62 -12.12 13.79
N TYR A 251 15.06 -11.46 14.86
CA TYR A 251 15.80 -10.20 14.77
C TYR A 251 17.15 -10.38 14.07
N GLU A 252 17.89 -11.43 14.41
CA GLU A 252 19.15 -11.77 13.74
C GLU A 252 18.91 -12.15 12.26
N LEU A 253 17.85 -12.89 11.96
CA LEU A 253 17.46 -13.18 10.57
C LEU A 253 17.17 -11.90 9.77
N VAL A 254 16.53 -10.89 10.37
CA VAL A 254 16.29 -9.58 9.73
C VAL A 254 17.61 -8.88 9.41
N LYS A 255 18.57 -8.88 10.33
CA LYS A 255 19.91 -8.31 10.11
C LYS A 255 20.65 -9.03 8.98
N LEU A 256 20.61 -10.37 8.97
CA LEU A 256 21.24 -11.19 7.94
C LEU A 256 20.64 -10.92 6.55
N LYS A 257 19.30 -10.83 6.44
CA LYS A 257 18.63 -10.45 5.18
C LYS A 257 19.06 -9.09 4.66
N LEU A 258 19.32 -8.13 5.55
CA LEU A 258 19.83 -6.80 5.17
C LEU A 258 21.26 -6.87 4.63
N LYS A 259 22.13 -7.64 5.28
CA LYS A 259 23.50 -7.89 4.79
C LYS A 259 23.48 -8.53 3.39
N VAL A 260 22.63 -9.53 3.19
CA VAL A 260 22.43 -10.18 1.87
C VAL A 260 21.93 -9.19 0.82
N ALA A 261 20.96 -8.34 1.15
CA ALA A 261 20.43 -7.33 0.22
C ALA A 261 21.49 -6.28 -0.17
N ALA A 262 22.33 -5.86 0.78
CA ALA A 262 23.46 -4.98 0.51
C ALA A 262 24.49 -5.65 -0.42
N ALA A 263 24.82 -6.93 -0.17
CA ALA A 263 25.73 -7.70 -1.01
C ALA A 263 25.18 -7.91 -2.44
N LEU A 264 23.87 -8.15 -2.61
CA LEU A 264 23.20 -8.22 -3.92
C LEU A 264 23.33 -6.94 -4.73
N SER A 265 23.37 -5.78 -4.05
CA SER A 265 23.54 -4.48 -4.70
C SER A 265 24.99 -4.19 -5.09
N SER A 266 25.94 -5.02 -4.62
CA SER A 266 27.35 -4.91 -4.95
C SER A 266 27.68 -5.74 -6.19
N ARG A 267 28.67 -5.30 -6.98
CA ARG A 267 29.16 -6.07 -8.15
C ARG A 267 29.73 -7.45 -7.81
N ARG A 268 30.02 -7.72 -6.53
CA ARG A 268 30.64 -8.98 -6.06
C ARG A 268 29.62 -10.10 -5.81
N GLY A 269 28.32 -9.82 -5.86
CA GLY A 269 27.27 -10.80 -5.56
C GLY A 269 27.22 -11.20 -4.09
N VAL A 270 26.44 -12.23 -3.77
CA VAL A 270 26.26 -12.74 -2.39
C VAL A 270 27.16 -13.96 -2.19
N PRO A 271 28.04 -13.96 -1.16
CA PRO A 271 28.85 -15.14 -0.81
C PRO A 271 27.98 -16.39 -0.57
N PRO A 272 28.39 -17.59 -1.03
CA PRO A 272 27.65 -18.83 -0.80
C PRO A 272 27.37 -19.11 0.69
N GLU A 273 28.36 -18.89 1.56
CA GLU A 273 28.24 -19.06 3.02
C GLU A 273 27.09 -18.25 3.61
N MET A 274 26.92 -17.01 3.14
CA MET A 274 25.85 -16.11 3.60
C MET A 274 24.46 -16.58 3.12
N ARG A 275 24.39 -17.25 1.96
CA ARG A 275 23.13 -17.87 1.49
C ARG A 275 22.78 -19.09 2.33
N GLU A 276 23.75 -19.94 2.63
CA GLU A 276 23.55 -21.11 3.49
C GLU A 276 23.13 -20.70 4.91
N GLU A 277 23.80 -19.70 5.50
CA GLU A 277 23.44 -19.17 6.82
C GLU A 277 21.99 -18.64 6.82
N LEU A 278 21.58 -17.95 5.75
CA LEU A 278 20.22 -17.44 5.60
C LEU A 278 19.19 -18.56 5.54
N GLU A 279 19.46 -19.64 4.79
CA GLU A 279 18.57 -20.80 4.72
C GLU A 279 18.50 -21.55 6.06
N ARG A 280 19.64 -21.78 6.72
CA ARG A 280 19.69 -22.42 8.05
C ARG A 280 18.94 -21.61 9.10
N SER A 281 19.10 -20.28 9.10
CA SER A 281 18.40 -19.38 10.04
C SER A 281 16.89 -19.38 9.81
N ARG A 282 16.45 -19.38 8.54
CA ARG A 282 15.01 -19.51 8.19
C ARG A 282 14.42 -20.83 8.68
N GLU A 283 15.12 -21.94 8.44
CA GLU A 283 14.64 -23.26 8.82
C GLU A 283 14.57 -23.43 10.34
N ARG A 284 15.57 -22.89 11.07
CA ARG A 284 15.56 -22.87 12.54
C ARG A 284 14.35 -22.11 13.09
N LEU A 285 14.11 -20.90 12.58
CA LEU A 285 12.97 -20.10 12.99
C LEU A 285 11.65 -20.80 12.66
N ARG A 286 11.54 -21.39 11.46
CA ARG A 286 10.35 -22.14 11.04
C ARG A 286 10.03 -23.28 12.01
N LYS A 287 11.01 -24.13 12.33
CA LYS A 287 10.84 -25.25 13.28
C LYS A 287 10.44 -24.77 14.68
N ARG A 288 10.95 -23.62 15.12
CA ARG A 288 10.63 -23.05 16.44
C ARG A 288 9.20 -22.49 16.49
N LEU A 289 8.70 -21.96 15.37
CA LEU A 289 7.33 -21.45 15.28
C LEU A 289 6.28 -22.56 15.06
N GLU A 290 6.72 -23.73 14.58
CA GLU A 290 5.84 -24.86 14.31
C GLU A 290 5.19 -25.38 15.59
N GLY A 291 3.85 -25.52 15.58
CA GLY A 291 3.07 -25.99 16.72
C GLY A 291 2.79 -24.93 17.82
N LEU A 292 3.31 -23.71 17.71
CA LEU A 292 2.99 -22.64 18.65
C LEU A 292 1.59 -22.06 18.43
N ARG A 293 0.83 -21.87 19.51
CA ARG A 293 -0.43 -21.12 19.50
C ARG A 293 -0.14 -19.62 19.60
N ILE A 294 0.02 -18.98 18.46
CA ILE A 294 0.26 -17.54 18.36
C ILE A 294 -1.09 -16.83 18.27
N GLY A 295 -1.31 -15.84 19.14
CA GLY A 295 -2.50 -14.98 19.12
C GLY A 295 -2.53 -14.05 17.90
N THR A 296 -3.65 -13.36 17.72
CA THR A 296 -3.87 -12.41 16.64
C THR A 296 -3.59 -10.98 17.08
N LEU A 297 -2.74 -10.28 16.33
CA LEU A 297 -2.44 -8.87 16.51
C LEU A 297 -3.12 -8.03 15.44
N VAL A 298 -3.94 -7.08 15.86
CA VAL A 298 -4.55 -6.07 15.01
C VAL A 298 -4.03 -4.70 15.43
N ILE A 299 -3.39 -4.00 14.50
CA ILE A 299 -2.83 -2.67 14.76
C ILE A 299 -3.46 -1.68 13.78
N SER A 300 -3.84 -0.48 14.22
CA SER A 300 -4.21 0.61 13.31
C SER A 300 -3.07 0.99 12.36
N THR A 301 -3.31 1.84 11.36
CA THR A 301 -2.24 2.32 10.46
C THR A 301 -1.27 3.25 11.20
N ALA A 302 0.02 3.20 10.85
CA ALA A 302 0.98 4.19 11.34
C ALA A 302 0.80 5.52 10.60
N THR A 303 0.75 6.59 11.37
CA THR A 303 0.61 7.95 10.85
C THR A 303 1.98 8.52 10.48
N GLY A 304 3.03 8.09 11.19
CA GLY A 304 4.43 8.35 10.85
C GLY A 304 5.08 7.24 10.01
N ARG A 305 6.36 7.43 9.64
CA ARG A 305 7.18 6.35 9.07
C ARG A 305 7.66 5.47 10.23
N PRO A 306 7.23 4.21 10.37
CA PRO A 306 7.77 3.34 11.39
C PRO A 306 9.27 3.10 11.10
N ARG A 307 10.13 3.50 12.04
CA ARG A 307 11.59 3.40 11.95
C ARG A 307 12.12 2.29 12.86
N GLY A 308 13.26 1.71 12.48
CA GLY A 308 13.94 0.69 13.27
C GLY A 308 13.80 -0.72 12.69
N LEU A 309 14.76 -1.57 13.05
CA LEU A 309 14.82 -2.95 12.56
C LEU A 309 13.74 -3.85 13.18
N ARG A 310 13.40 -3.63 14.46
CA ARG A 310 12.39 -4.44 15.19
C ARG A 310 10.99 -4.38 14.58
N VAL A 311 10.64 -3.32 13.85
CA VAL A 311 9.37 -3.24 13.10
C VAL A 311 9.19 -4.39 12.11
N ARG A 312 10.31 -4.87 11.55
CA ARG A 312 10.30 -5.94 10.55
C ARG A 312 9.97 -7.30 11.17
N LEU A 313 10.00 -7.42 12.50
CA LEU A 313 9.61 -8.64 13.21
C LEU A 313 8.16 -9.01 12.95
N PHE A 314 7.24 -8.05 12.85
CA PHE A 314 5.85 -8.32 12.48
C PHE A 314 5.74 -9.03 11.12
N ARG A 315 6.61 -8.69 10.16
CA ARG A 315 6.60 -9.33 8.85
C ARG A 315 7.18 -10.74 8.89
N GLU A 316 8.23 -10.94 9.68
CA GLU A 316 8.91 -12.24 9.76
C GLU A 316 8.15 -13.23 10.64
N LEU A 317 7.51 -12.78 11.71
CA LEU A 317 6.82 -13.63 12.69
C LEU A 317 5.31 -13.71 12.44
N LEU A 318 4.67 -12.62 12.01
CA LEU A 318 3.21 -12.52 11.88
C LEU A 318 2.73 -12.29 10.44
N GLY A 319 3.65 -12.23 9.45
CA GLY A 319 3.30 -12.16 8.03
C GLY A 319 2.83 -10.81 7.51
N PHE A 320 2.86 -9.73 8.30
CA PHE A 320 2.43 -8.39 7.87
C PHE A 320 3.47 -7.29 8.14
N GLU A 321 3.51 -6.29 7.26
CA GLU A 321 4.30 -5.09 7.42
C GLU A 321 3.36 -3.90 7.64
N ILE A 322 3.70 -3.06 8.61
CA ILE A 322 2.95 -1.84 8.90
C ILE A 322 3.08 -0.90 7.69
N GLY A 323 1.95 -0.73 6.99
CA GLY A 323 1.83 0.30 5.96
C GLY A 323 1.87 1.68 6.58
N SER A 324 2.24 2.69 5.79
CA SER A 324 2.16 4.07 6.25
C SER A 324 1.13 4.82 5.45
N ARG A 325 0.28 5.58 6.14
CA ARG A 325 -0.73 6.50 5.59
C ARG A 325 -1.85 5.80 4.82
N ALA A 326 -3.05 5.82 5.38
CA ALA A 326 -4.28 5.68 4.60
C ALA A 326 -4.66 7.06 4.05
N GLU A 327 -5.29 7.12 2.88
CA GLU A 327 -5.93 8.34 2.39
C GLU A 327 -6.98 8.81 3.42
N LEU A 328 -6.97 10.10 3.74
CA LEU A 328 -7.91 10.68 4.70
C LEU A 328 -9.21 10.97 3.97
N LEU A 329 -10.23 10.13 4.19
CA LEU A 329 -11.60 10.48 3.82
C LEU A 329 -12.08 11.64 4.71
N ARG A 330 -12.21 12.82 4.13
CA ARG A 330 -12.76 14.01 4.79
C ARG A 330 -13.75 14.73 3.90
N ASN A 331 -14.83 15.22 4.50
CA ASN A 331 -15.76 16.17 3.90
C ASN A 331 -15.65 17.48 4.67
N VAL A 332 -14.52 18.17 4.49
CA VAL A 332 -14.21 19.41 5.18
C VAL A 332 -14.10 20.52 4.15
N VAL A 333 -14.83 21.60 4.36
CA VAL A 333 -14.61 22.85 3.63
C VAL A 333 -13.34 23.48 4.19
N ASP A 334 -12.27 23.50 3.40
CA ASP A 334 -11.01 24.14 3.78
C ASP A 334 -11.06 25.60 3.34
N ALA A 335 -10.96 26.50 4.31
CA ALA A 335 -11.06 27.94 4.10
C ALA A 335 -9.90 28.70 4.74
N TYR A 336 -9.67 29.91 4.28
CA TYR A 336 -8.64 30.79 4.82
C TYR A 336 -9.11 32.24 4.90
N SER A 337 -8.57 32.99 5.86
CA SER A 337 -8.77 34.43 6.00
C SER A 337 -7.41 35.09 6.21
N LEU A 338 -7.07 36.04 5.33
CA LEU A 338 -5.83 36.80 5.41
C LEU A 338 -6.06 38.05 6.28
N VAL A 339 -5.15 38.32 7.21
CA VAL A 339 -5.21 39.49 8.08
C VAL A 339 -4.27 40.57 7.53
N GLU A 340 -4.84 41.59 6.91
CA GLU A 340 -4.10 42.77 6.42
C GLU A 340 -4.04 43.89 7.48
N GLU A 341 -5.13 44.07 8.24
CA GLU A 341 -5.26 45.05 9.31
C GLU A 341 -5.81 44.38 10.59
N GLY A 342 -5.31 44.78 11.77
CA GLY A 342 -5.69 44.21 13.07
C GLY A 342 -4.82 43.02 13.51
N SER A 343 -5.26 42.30 14.54
CA SER A 343 -4.56 41.11 15.05
C SER A 343 -5.21 39.80 14.62
N VAL A 344 -4.40 38.73 14.47
CA VAL A 344 -4.92 37.39 14.20
C VAL A 344 -5.87 36.94 15.31
N GLU A 345 -5.59 37.29 16.58
CA GLU A 345 -6.44 37.01 17.73
C GLU A 345 -7.86 37.60 17.58
N GLU A 346 -7.96 38.87 17.18
CA GLU A 346 -9.24 39.56 16.96
C GLU A 346 -10.04 38.90 15.85
N ARG A 347 -9.40 38.62 14.70
CA ARG A 347 -10.06 37.99 13.56
C ARG A 347 -10.54 36.57 13.89
N VAL A 348 -9.75 35.80 14.64
CA VAL A 348 -10.16 34.48 15.14
C VAL A 348 -11.40 34.60 16.02
N ALA A 349 -11.43 35.55 16.95
CA ALA A 349 -12.57 35.74 17.85
C ALA A 349 -13.85 36.17 17.09
N GLU A 350 -13.74 36.97 16.02
CA GLU A 350 -14.86 37.31 15.12
C GLU A 350 -15.41 36.10 14.38
N ILE A 351 -14.53 35.30 13.78
CA ILE A 351 -14.92 34.10 13.03
C ILE A 351 -15.58 33.10 13.98
N VAL A 352 -15.01 32.85 15.15
CA VAL A 352 -15.58 31.94 16.15
C VAL A 352 -16.96 32.40 16.61
N LYS A 353 -17.16 33.72 16.80
CA LYS A 353 -18.48 34.29 17.14
C LYS A 353 -19.52 33.99 16.05
N ALA A 354 -19.15 34.12 14.78
CA ALA A 354 -20.05 33.83 13.66
C ALA A 354 -20.38 32.33 13.53
N LEU A 355 -19.39 31.45 13.81
CA LEU A 355 -19.57 30.01 13.72
C LEU A 355 -20.33 29.41 14.91
N GLY A 356 -20.33 30.08 16.08
CA GLY A 356 -21.04 29.65 17.28
C GLY A 356 -20.36 28.50 18.04
N ARG A 357 -21.11 27.70 18.80
CA ARG A 357 -20.54 26.63 19.65
C ARG A 357 -19.95 25.45 18.84
N GLY A 358 -19.19 24.58 19.51
CA GLY A 358 -18.65 23.34 18.95
C GLY A 358 -17.32 23.52 18.21
N GLY A 359 -16.56 24.56 18.53
CA GLY A 359 -15.31 24.90 17.85
C GLY A 359 -14.06 24.36 18.52
N LEU A 360 -13.06 24.01 17.70
CA LEU A 360 -11.69 23.76 18.15
C LEU A 360 -10.78 24.88 17.62
N ILE A 361 -10.04 25.55 18.52
CA ILE A 361 -9.08 26.58 18.16
C ILE A 361 -7.67 26.02 18.32
N PHE A 362 -6.88 26.06 17.24
CA PHE A 362 -5.54 25.54 17.18
C PHE A 362 -4.51 26.68 17.10
N LEU A 363 -3.67 26.77 18.12
CA LEU A 363 -2.60 27.76 18.24
C LEU A 363 -1.30 27.28 17.59
N GLN A 364 -0.54 28.18 16.98
CA GLN A 364 0.80 27.85 16.46
C GLN A 364 1.75 27.35 17.56
N PRO A 365 2.65 26.38 17.26
CA PRO A 365 3.70 25.98 18.18
C PRO A 365 4.64 27.15 18.52
N GLY A 366 4.94 27.35 19.81
CA GLY A 366 5.86 28.40 20.27
C GLY A 366 5.20 29.74 20.59
N VAL A 367 3.87 29.85 20.45
CA VAL A 367 3.09 30.97 20.94
C VAL A 367 3.11 31.03 22.48
N GLY A 368 3.49 32.18 23.03
CA GLY A 368 3.65 32.39 24.48
C GLY A 368 2.32 32.53 25.24
N GLU A 369 2.39 32.47 26.58
CA GLU A 369 1.20 32.56 27.45
C GLU A 369 0.39 33.85 27.25
N ASP A 370 1.04 34.97 26.96
CA ASP A 370 0.38 36.26 26.79
C ASP A 370 -0.58 36.28 25.60
N TYR A 371 -0.21 35.62 24.50
CA TYR A 371 -1.10 35.47 23.34
C TYR A 371 -2.34 34.66 23.72
N VAL A 372 -2.17 33.57 24.48
CA VAL A 372 -3.29 32.73 24.91
C VAL A 372 -4.24 33.52 25.81
N LYS A 373 -3.69 34.29 26.77
CA LYS A 373 -4.48 35.15 27.66
C LYS A 373 -5.27 36.20 26.87
N ARG A 374 -4.64 36.88 25.90
CA ARG A 374 -5.32 37.85 25.03
C ARG A 374 -6.44 37.22 24.23
N LEU A 375 -6.19 36.07 23.59
CA LEU A 375 -7.21 35.38 22.81
C LEU A 375 -8.40 34.94 23.69
N LEU A 376 -8.14 34.37 24.88
CA LEU A 376 -9.22 33.96 25.79
C LEU A 376 -10.04 35.17 26.27
N ALA A 377 -9.40 36.29 26.58
CA ALA A 377 -10.09 37.52 26.97
C ALA A 377 -10.98 38.08 25.83
N LEU A 378 -10.48 38.08 24.59
CA LEU A 378 -11.26 38.51 23.41
C LEU A 378 -12.45 37.59 23.12
N LEU A 379 -12.29 36.28 23.33
CA LEU A 379 -13.40 35.33 23.22
C LEU A 379 -14.45 35.57 24.30
N GLU A 380 -14.03 35.80 25.54
CA GLU A 380 -14.92 36.11 26.66
C GLU A 380 -15.68 37.44 26.46
N GLU A 381 -15.02 38.49 25.99
CA GLU A 381 -15.64 39.78 25.64
C GLU A 381 -16.72 39.63 24.56
N LYS A 382 -16.50 38.72 23.60
CA LYS A 382 -17.49 38.40 22.55
C LYS A 382 -18.56 37.40 23.02
N GLY A 383 -18.56 36.99 24.29
CA GLY A 383 -19.55 36.11 24.91
C GLY A 383 -19.34 34.62 24.65
N ILE A 384 -18.13 34.20 24.27
CA ILE A 384 -17.79 32.82 23.92
C ILE A 384 -17.05 32.17 25.10
N LYS A 385 -17.58 31.05 25.61
CA LYS A 385 -16.92 30.31 26.70
C LYS A 385 -15.82 29.42 26.14
N ALA A 386 -14.57 29.76 26.45
CA ALA A 386 -13.40 29.07 25.95
C ALA A 386 -12.49 28.59 27.09
N ALA A 387 -11.84 27.44 26.91
CA ALA A 387 -10.83 26.96 27.85
C ALA A 387 -9.59 26.40 27.12
N LEU A 388 -8.41 26.65 27.69
CA LEU A 388 -7.16 26.04 27.24
C LEU A 388 -7.08 24.58 27.71
N VAL A 389 -6.89 23.67 26.75
CA VAL A 389 -6.81 22.23 27.01
C VAL A 389 -5.35 21.78 27.00
N THR A 390 -4.90 21.24 28.14
CA THR A 390 -3.62 20.57 28.27
C THR A 390 -3.82 19.07 28.51
N SER A 391 -2.73 18.29 28.56
CA SER A 391 -2.77 16.83 28.77
C SER A 391 -3.41 16.39 30.10
N ARG A 392 -3.65 17.33 31.04
CA ARG A 392 -4.27 17.07 32.35
C ARG A 392 -5.72 17.57 32.46
N SER A 393 -6.23 18.30 31.47
CA SER A 393 -7.51 19.01 31.53
C SER A 393 -8.72 18.12 31.15
N LYS A 394 -8.97 17.02 31.87
CA LYS A 394 -10.12 16.12 31.58
C LYS A 394 -11.48 16.82 31.76
N GLU A 395 -11.59 17.67 32.77
CA GLU A 395 -12.83 18.39 33.10
C GLU A 395 -13.28 19.32 31.97
N ALA A 396 -12.34 19.95 31.26
CA ALA A 396 -12.66 20.85 30.15
C ALA A 396 -13.28 20.10 28.95
N LEU A 397 -12.87 18.86 28.69
CA LEU A 397 -13.47 18.04 27.63
C LEU A 397 -14.92 17.65 27.97
N GLU A 398 -15.15 17.26 29.22
CA GLU A 398 -16.50 16.88 29.68
C GLU A 398 -17.43 18.11 29.74
N ALA A 399 -16.92 19.27 30.15
CA ALA A 399 -17.66 20.54 30.11
C ALA A 399 -18.02 20.96 28.67
N PHE A 400 -17.11 20.77 27.71
CA PHE A 400 -17.39 21.01 26.30
C PHE A 400 -18.44 20.05 25.72
N GLU A 401 -18.39 18.76 26.08
CA GLU A 401 -19.39 17.77 25.65
C GLU A 401 -20.79 18.08 26.22
N ARG A 402 -20.87 18.54 27.48
CA ARG A 402 -22.13 18.99 28.10
C ARG A 402 -22.63 20.35 27.59
N GLY A 403 -21.84 21.07 26.81
CA GLY A 403 -22.17 22.40 26.29
C GLY A 403 -22.00 23.54 27.31
N GLU A 404 -21.22 23.32 28.37
CA GLU A 404 -20.82 24.37 29.32
C GLU A 404 -19.72 25.28 28.74
N LEU A 405 -18.91 24.74 27.82
CA LEU A 405 -17.92 25.46 27.02
C LEU A 405 -18.34 25.47 25.54
N ASP A 406 -18.18 26.61 24.87
CA ASP A 406 -18.50 26.77 23.45
C ASP A 406 -17.36 26.32 22.54
N VAL A 407 -16.11 26.53 22.98
CA VAL A 407 -14.90 26.19 22.21
C VAL A 407 -13.76 25.68 23.09
N LEU A 408 -12.90 24.85 22.51
CA LEU A 408 -11.66 24.38 23.14
C LEU A 408 -10.45 24.97 22.43
N VAL A 409 -9.51 25.51 23.22
CA VAL A 409 -8.25 26.07 22.71
C VAL A 409 -7.12 25.10 22.99
N GLY A 410 -6.25 24.84 22.02
CA GLY A 410 -5.06 24.02 22.23
C GLY A 410 -4.01 24.23 21.15
N TYR A 411 -2.81 23.74 21.39
CA TYR A 411 -1.73 23.88 20.42
C TYR A 411 -1.87 22.90 19.25
N ALA A 412 -1.56 23.37 18.04
CA ALA A 412 -1.43 22.60 16.81
C ALA A 412 -0.16 21.73 16.85
N ILE A 413 -0.13 20.77 17.78
CA ILE A 413 0.94 19.79 17.92
C ILE A 413 0.37 18.45 17.57
N TYR A 414 1.06 17.70 16.71
CA TYR A 414 0.60 16.42 16.20
C TYR A 414 0.17 15.40 17.26
N TYR A 415 0.89 15.33 18.39
CA TYR A 415 0.56 14.46 19.54
C TYR A 415 -0.28 15.17 20.62
N GLY A 416 -0.78 16.37 20.34
CA GLY A 416 -1.62 17.15 21.24
C GLY A 416 -2.98 16.48 21.45
N LEU A 417 -3.60 16.78 22.61
CA LEU A 417 -4.87 16.18 23.01
C LEU A 417 -5.99 16.50 22.01
N LEU A 418 -6.13 17.75 21.57
CA LEU A 418 -7.18 18.14 20.60
C LEU A 418 -6.94 17.57 19.19
N VAL A 419 -5.67 17.39 18.79
CA VAL A 419 -5.31 16.88 17.45
C VAL A 419 -5.55 15.37 17.35
N ARG A 420 -5.21 14.59 18.38
CA ARG A 420 -5.30 13.12 18.35
C ARG A 420 -6.26 12.49 19.35
N GLY A 421 -6.40 13.06 20.54
CA GLY A 421 -7.01 12.44 21.71
C GLY A 421 -8.45 12.86 22.04
N VAL A 422 -9.15 13.50 21.11
CA VAL A 422 -10.58 13.83 21.24
C VAL A 422 -11.39 13.15 20.13
N ASP A 423 -12.51 12.55 20.50
CA ASP A 423 -13.45 11.85 19.61
C ASP A 423 -14.90 12.21 19.94
N LEU A 424 -15.29 13.46 19.60
CA LEU A 424 -16.64 14.01 19.84
C LEU A 424 -17.32 14.46 18.53
N PRO A 425 -17.58 13.53 17.58
CA PRO A 425 -18.11 13.88 16.26
C PRO A 425 -19.53 14.46 16.30
N HIS A 426 -20.29 14.27 17.38
CA HIS A 426 -21.64 14.83 17.57
C HIS A 426 -21.65 16.26 18.15
N VAL A 427 -20.47 16.79 18.53
CA VAL A 427 -20.28 18.13 19.11
C VAL A 427 -19.39 19.01 18.24
N ILE A 428 -18.26 18.47 17.77
CA ILE A 428 -17.23 19.26 17.06
C ILE A 428 -17.73 19.62 15.66
N ARG A 429 -17.95 20.91 15.39
CA ARG A 429 -18.49 21.44 14.12
C ARG A 429 -17.41 21.99 13.20
N TYR A 430 -16.44 22.70 13.77
CA TYR A 430 -15.42 23.41 12.99
C TYR A 430 -14.08 23.51 13.72
N ALA A 431 -13.03 23.81 12.97
CA ALA A 431 -11.68 24.03 13.47
C ALA A 431 -11.17 25.39 12.96
N VAL A 432 -10.63 26.23 13.83
CA VAL A 432 -9.99 27.50 13.48
C VAL A 432 -8.52 27.43 13.86
N PHE A 433 -7.64 27.66 12.90
CA PHE A 433 -6.20 27.74 13.12
C PHE A 433 -5.81 29.20 13.25
N ALA A 434 -5.36 29.59 14.44
CA ALA A 434 -4.79 30.91 14.72
C ALA A 434 -3.34 30.90 14.24
N GLY A 435 -3.16 31.16 12.94
CA GLY A 435 -1.93 31.05 12.18
C GLY A 435 -1.72 29.67 11.54
N VAL A 436 -0.88 29.60 10.50
CA VAL A 436 -0.56 28.34 9.80
C VAL A 436 0.21 27.37 10.72
N PRO A 437 -0.22 26.10 10.89
CA PRO A 437 0.57 25.08 11.59
C PRO A 437 1.91 24.86 10.89
N HIS A 438 3.01 24.97 11.63
CA HIS A 438 4.35 24.89 11.05
C HIS A 438 5.38 24.32 12.04
N PHE A 439 6.43 23.73 11.49
CA PHE A 439 7.68 23.49 12.19
C PHE A 439 8.54 24.74 12.15
N ARG A 440 9.12 25.12 13.29
CA ARG A 440 10.02 26.27 13.42
C ARG A 440 11.45 25.76 13.64
N PHE A 441 12.36 26.12 12.75
CA PHE A 441 13.78 25.82 12.86
C PHE A 441 14.59 27.11 12.90
N THR A 442 15.52 27.25 13.84
CA THR A 442 16.53 28.31 13.72
C THR A 442 17.41 28.04 12.50
N ALA A 443 17.72 29.07 11.71
CA ALA A 443 18.71 29.00 10.64
C ALA A 443 20.15 29.14 11.17
N GLU A 444 20.33 29.33 12.48
CA GLU A 444 21.65 29.25 13.13
C GLU A 444 22.17 27.81 13.07
N VAL A 445 23.34 27.64 12.42
CA VAL A 445 24.02 26.35 12.25
C VAL A 445 25.06 26.06 13.35
N SER A 446 25.34 27.02 14.21
CA SER A 446 26.32 26.93 15.30
C SER A 446 26.01 25.77 16.28
N GLU A 447 24.73 25.58 16.61
CA GLU A 447 24.28 24.54 17.56
C GLU A 447 23.68 23.31 16.85
N ALA A 448 23.90 23.18 15.54
CA ALA A 448 23.31 22.10 14.76
C ALA A 448 24.16 20.81 14.79
N GLY A 449 23.56 19.71 15.25
CA GLY A 449 24.17 18.38 15.16
C GLY A 449 24.17 17.78 13.73
N PRO A 450 24.81 16.61 13.52
CA PRO A 450 25.07 16.00 12.21
C PRO A 450 23.86 15.93 11.26
N LEU A 451 22.72 15.44 11.75
CA LEU A 451 21.52 15.24 10.92
C LEU A 451 20.90 16.55 10.48
N ARG A 452 20.95 17.57 11.34
CA ARG A 452 20.39 18.89 11.05
C ARG A 452 21.21 19.63 10.00
N LEU A 453 22.55 19.54 10.09
CA LEU A 453 23.45 20.06 9.05
C LEU A 453 23.18 19.39 7.69
N LEU A 454 23.04 18.06 7.65
CA LEU A 454 22.72 17.34 6.40
C LEU A 454 21.33 17.66 5.84
N GLN A 455 20.36 17.97 6.70
CA GLN A 455 19.03 18.41 6.28
C GLN A 455 19.09 19.80 5.65
N LEU A 456 19.75 20.77 6.30
CA LEU A 456 19.94 22.12 5.78
C LEU A 456 20.69 22.12 4.45
N ALA A 457 21.74 21.28 4.33
CA ALA A 457 22.47 21.11 3.08
C ALA A 457 21.59 20.61 1.92
N GLN A 458 20.68 19.68 2.20
CA GLN A 458 19.75 19.19 1.19
C GLN A 458 18.72 20.25 0.78
N VAL A 459 18.26 21.08 1.71
CA VAL A 459 17.35 22.20 1.42
C VAL A 459 18.07 23.24 0.55
N LEU A 460 19.27 23.67 0.96
CA LEU A 460 20.08 24.63 0.20
C LEU A 460 20.49 24.13 -1.18
N ARG A 461 20.70 22.81 -1.36
CA ARG A 461 21.03 22.23 -2.66
C ARG A 461 19.97 22.50 -3.74
N SER A 462 18.71 22.71 -3.36
CA SER A 462 17.63 23.03 -4.30
C SER A 462 17.73 24.44 -4.89
N VAL A 463 18.51 25.33 -4.27
CA VAL A 463 18.69 26.72 -4.70
C VAL A 463 20.10 27.04 -5.16
N VAL A 464 21.11 26.32 -4.66
CA VAL A 464 22.51 26.50 -5.06
C VAL A 464 22.81 25.72 -6.35
N THR A 465 23.34 26.42 -7.36
CA THR A 465 23.68 25.87 -8.68
C THR A 465 25.18 25.92 -8.96
N GLY A 466 25.64 25.23 -10.00
CA GLY A 466 27.05 25.27 -10.43
C GLY A 466 28.01 24.49 -9.53
N ASP A 467 29.24 24.99 -9.40
CA ASP A 467 30.33 24.31 -8.70
C ASP A 467 30.12 24.25 -7.18
N GLU A 468 29.53 25.31 -6.58
CA GLU A 468 29.16 25.32 -5.16
C GLU A 468 28.14 24.21 -4.84
N GLY A 469 27.15 24.01 -5.71
CA GLY A 469 26.15 22.94 -5.58
C GLY A 469 26.77 21.55 -5.72
N SER A 470 27.70 21.39 -6.67
CA SER A 470 28.44 20.14 -6.88
C SER A 470 29.37 19.81 -5.70
N ALA A 471 29.98 20.82 -5.08
CA ALA A 471 30.80 20.65 -3.88
C ALA A 471 29.94 20.21 -2.68
N LEU A 472 28.77 20.83 -2.50
CA LEU A 472 27.81 20.46 -1.47
C LEU A 472 27.30 19.02 -1.63
N ASP A 473 27.03 18.57 -2.86
CA ASP A 473 26.64 17.19 -3.17
C ASP A 473 27.75 16.19 -2.81
N ARG A 474 29.00 16.48 -3.19
CA ARG A 474 30.14 15.60 -2.88
C ARG A 474 30.35 15.45 -1.38
N LEU A 475 30.33 16.57 -0.64
CA LEU A 475 30.53 16.58 0.80
C LEU A 475 29.39 15.86 1.53
N THR A 476 28.14 16.16 1.19
CA THR A 476 26.96 15.51 1.80
C THR A 476 26.90 14.01 1.47
N ALA A 477 27.20 13.60 0.23
CA ALA A 477 27.25 12.18 -0.15
C ALA A 477 28.39 11.42 0.54
N LYS A 478 29.52 12.09 0.79
CA LYS A 478 30.62 11.53 1.59
C LYS A 478 30.20 11.34 3.04
N LEU A 479 29.67 12.37 3.69
CA LEU A 479 29.18 12.32 5.08
C LEU A 479 28.07 11.28 5.28
N ARG A 480 27.08 11.20 4.39
CA ARG A 480 26.00 10.20 4.46
C ARG A 480 26.54 8.76 4.40
N ARG A 481 27.53 8.49 3.55
CA ARG A 481 28.17 7.16 3.45
C ARG A 481 28.92 6.79 4.73
N GLN A 482 29.62 7.74 5.35
CA GLN A 482 30.34 7.49 6.61
C GLN A 482 29.35 7.25 7.76
N LEU A 483 28.31 8.07 7.88
CA LEU A 483 27.26 7.90 8.90
C LEU A 483 26.50 6.58 8.76
N ALA A 484 26.27 6.09 7.53
CA ALA A 484 25.55 4.83 7.31
C ALA A 484 26.24 3.62 7.94
N ASN A 485 27.56 3.69 8.16
CA ASN A 485 28.37 2.63 8.73
C ASN A 485 28.75 2.89 10.20
N LEU A 486 28.28 3.99 10.79
CA LEU A 486 28.66 4.39 12.15
C LEU A 486 27.73 3.73 13.18
N GLU A 487 28.32 3.18 14.25
CA GLU A 487 27.55 2.62 15.36
C GLU A 487 26.79 3.70 16.14
N ALA A 488 25.67 3.33 16.77
CA ALA A 488 24.81 4.28 17.48
C ALA A 488 25.52 5.06 18.59
N ALA A 489 26.40 4.39 19.36
CA ALA A 489 27.18 5.03 20.42
C ALA A 489 28.22 6.03 19.85
N ALA A 490 28.88 5.66 18.75
CA ALA A 490 29.83 6.53 18.07
C ALA A 490 29.13 7.74 17.41
N PHE A 491 27.93 7.55 16.88
CA PHE A 491 27.08 8.61 16.36
C PHE A 491 26.65 9.61 17.45
N GLN A 492 26.28 9.10 18.63
CA GLN A 492 25.90 9.95 19.75
C GLN A 492 27.08 10.80 20.23
N ARG A 493 28.27 10.21 20.40
CA ARG A 493 29.50 10.92 20.75
C ARG A 493 29.88 12.00 19.73
N LEU A 494 29.73 11.71 18.43
CA LEU A 494 29.95 12.71 17.37
C LEU A 494 28.94 13.87 17.45
N SER A 495 27.69 13.56 17.79
CA SER A 495 26.63 14.56 17.92
C SER A 495 26.86 15.48 19.11
N GLU A 496 27.21 14.92 20.27
CA GLU A 496 27.58 15.67 21.49
C GLU A 496 28.79 16.56 21.22
N ALA A 497 29.86 15.99 20.63
CA ALA A 497 31.06 16.73 20.25
C ALA A 497 30.77 17.97 19.39
N LEU A 498 29.93 17.84 18.34
CA LEU A 498 29.58 18.95 17.45
C LEU A 498 28.73 20.03 18.11
N VAL A 499 27.91 19.68 19.11
CA VAL A 499 27.10 20.63 19.86
C VAL A 499 27.96 21.37 20.90
N GLU A 500 28.86 20.65 21.58
CA GLU A 500 29.76 21.20 22.60
C GLU A 500 30.99 21.90 22.03
N GLY A 501 31.29 21.70 20.74
CA GLY A 501 32.45 22.29 20.07
C GLY A 501 33.78 21.62 20.44
N VAL A 502 33.74 20.39 20.96
CA VAL A 502 34.92 19.66 21.43
C VAL A 502 35.28 18.58 20.41
N LYS A 503 36.45 18.71 19.77
CA LYS A 503 36.92 17.76 18.77
C LYS A 503 37.30 16.41 19.42
N PRO A 504 36.69 15.28 19.03
CA PRO A 504 37.07 13.96 19.51
C PRO A 504 38.32 13.44 18.78
N GLU A 505 39.02 12.47 19.37
CA GLU A 505 40.19 11.85 18.74
C GLU A 505 39.83 10.75 17.73
N GLY A 506 40.79 10.40 16.86
CA GLY A 506 40.69 9.29 15.92
C GLY A 506 39.67 9.51 14.79
N TYR A 507 38.97 8.44 14.39
CA TYR A 507 38.04 8.48 13.26
C TYR A 507 36.85 9.44 13.49
N LEU A 508 36.39 9.59 14.73
CA LEU A 508 35.34 10.57 15.06
C LEU A 508 35.84 12.01 14.87
N GLY A 509 37.12 12.27 15.13
CA GLY A 509 37.74 13.59 14.89
C GLY A 509 37.77 13.96 13.41
N TYR A 510 38.05 13.00 12.54
CA TYR A 510 37.96 13.20 11.09
C TYR A 510 36.52 13.49 10.64
N LEU A 511 35.52 12.79 11.18
CA LEU A 511 34.11 13.08 10.88
C LEU A 511 33.68 14.45 11.40
N TYR A 512 34.14 14.83 12.60
CA TYR A 512 33.92 16.14 13.18
C TYR A 512 34.40 17.25 12.23
N GLU A 513 35.63 17.13 11.70
CA GLU A 513 36.19 18.11 10.74
C GLU A 513 35.35 18.24 9.46
N LEU A 514 34.88 17.13 8.91
CA LEU A 514 34.00 17.17 7.72
C LEU A 514 32.65 17.82 8.03
N PHE A 515 32.12 17.66 9.25
CA PHE A 515 30.89 18.32 9.68
C PHE A 515 31.10 19.80 9.95
N GLU A 516 32.25 20.20 10.47
CA GLU A 516 32.65 21.62 10.58
C GLU A 516 32.82 22.27 9.21
N GLU A 517 33.43 21.58 8.24
CA GLU A 517 33.50 22.07 6.85
C GLU A 517 32.10 22.30 6.28
N LEU A 518 31.17 21.36 6.55
CA LEU A 518 29.77 21.52 6.15
C LEU A 518 29.13 22.71 6.87
N ARG A 519 29.33 22.84 8.19
CA ARG A 519 28.77 23.92 9.02
C ARG A 519 29.19 25.30 8.50
N GLU A 520 30.46 25.51 8.23
CA GLU A 520 30.97 26.78 7.69
C GLU A 520 30.40 27.08 6.30
N ARG A 521 30.32 26.10 5.40
CA ARG A 521 29.68 26.27 4.09
C ARG A 521 28.21 26.64 4.19
N LEU A 522 27.47 26.01 5.11
CA LEU A 522 26.05 26.34 5.32
C LEU A 522 25.87 27.73 5.94
N LYS A 523 26.76 28.12 6.85
CA LYS A 523 26.76 29.45 7.48
C LYS A 523 26.97 30.55 6.44
N ASP A 524 27.96 30.37 5.56
CA ASP A 524 28.21 31.29 4.44
C ASP A 524 26.98 31.39 3.53
N LEU A 525 26.43 30.26 3.06
CA LEU A 525 25.24 30.24 2.19
C LEU A 525 24.02 30.91 2.84
N LEU A 526 23.75 30.64 4.11
CA LEU A 526 22.62 31.23 4.85
C LEU A 526 22.82 32.71 5.21
N SER A 527 24.05 33.23 5.12
CA SER A 527 24.32 34.66 5.32
C SER A 527 23.99 35.51 4.08
N ARG A 528 23.92 34.89 2.89
CA ARG A 528 23.72 35.59 1.62
C ARG A 528 22.23 35.85 1.38
N ARG A 529 21.85 37.13 1.24
CA ARG A 529 20.45 37.56 1.02
C ARG A 529 19.82 36.90 -0.22
N GLU A 530 20.56 36.82 -1.32
CA GLU A 530 20.10 36.16 -2.57
C GLU A 530 19.75 34.68 -2.37
N VAL A 531 20.46 33.98 -1.48
CA VAL A 531 20.20 32.57 -1.17
C VAL A 531 18.94 32.46 -0.32
N LEU A 532 18.74 33.34 0.66
CA LEU A 532 17.52 33.39 1.47
C LEU A 532 16.28 33.72 0.63
N GLU A 533 16.39 34.70 -0.28
CA GLU A 533 15.33 35.05 -1.23
C GLU A 533 15.05 33.90 -2.21
N ALA A 534 16.09 33.22 -2.73
CA ALA A 534 15.92 32.05 -3.59
C ALA A 534 15.30 30.86 -2.84
N LEU A 535 15.63 30.66 -1.56
CA LEU A 535 14.99 29.67 -0.69
C LEU A 535 13.51 29.95 -0.53
N GLU A 536 13.14 31.18 -0.18
CA GLU A 536 11.74 31.56 -0.02
C GLU A 536 10.97 31.48 -1.36
N ALA A 537 11.60 31.84 -2.48
CA ALA A 537 10.97 31.75 -3.80
C ALA A 537 10.77 30.31 -4.30
N ARG A 538 11.78 29.44 -4.18
CA ARG A 538 11.82 28.11 -4.82
C ARG A 538 11.41 26.96 -3.91
N THR A 539 11.33 27.17 -2.59
CA THR A 539 10.97 26.13 -1.63
C THR A 539 9.60 26.39 -0.98
N LEU A 540 9.15 25.45 -0.13
CA LEU A 540 7.94 25.60 0.68
C LEU A 540 8.20 26.36 2.00
N ALA A 541 9.42 26.84 2.23
CA ALA A 541 9.76 27.50 3.48
C ALA A 541 9.43 28.99 3.44
N SER A 542 9.00 29.53 4.59
CA SER A 542 8.93 30.97 4.84
C SER A 542 10.00 31.36 5.85
N ILE A 543 10.63 32.52 5.65
CA ILE A 543 11.71 32.99 6.53
C ILE A 543 11.18 34.16 7.36
N ARG A 544 11.33 34.08 8.69
CA ARG A 544 10.90 35.13 9.62
C ARG A 544 12.03 35.49 10.57
N PHE A 545 12.13 36.77 10.91
CA PHE A 545 13.10 37.25 11.88
C PHE A 545 12.39 37.47 13.21
N VAL A 546 12.86 36.81 14.27
CA VAL A 546 12.36 37.02 15.64
C VAL A 546 13.57 37.40 16.49
N ASP A 547 13.53 38.57 17.13
CA ASP A 547 14.65 39.15 17.88
C ASP A 547 15.96 39.22 17.06
N GLY A 548 15.86 39.54 15.78
CA GLY A 548 17.00 39.60 14.85
C GLY A 548 17.51 38.25 14.36
N LYS A 549 16.95 37.13 14.84
CA LYS A 549 17.36 35.77 14.44
C LYS A 549 16.48 35.22 13.31
N PRO A 550 17.08 34.68 12.22
CA PRO A 550 16.33 34.06 11.14
C PRO A 550 15.79 32.67 11.53
N TYR A 551 14.49 32.50 11.41
CA TYR A 551 13.76 31.24 11.56
C TYR A 551 13.19 30.79 10.22
N LEU A 552 13.40 29.52 9.93
CA LEU A 552 12.79 28.83 8.80
C LEU A 552 11.50 28.16 9.28
N LEU A 553 10.37 28.60 8.73
CA LEU A 553 9.05 28.04 8.98
C LEU A 553 8.70 27.09 7.83
N LEU A 554 8.39 25.84 8.18
CA LEU A 554 7.95 24.83 7.22
C LEU A 554 6.53 24.39 7.57
N PRO A 555 5.57 24.38 6.62
CA PRO A 555 4.21 24.00 6.91
C PRO A 555 4.12 22.56 7.46
N ASP A 556 3.22 22.36 8.42
CA ASP A 556 2.90 21.07 9.03
C ASP A 556 1.53 20.59 8.55
N ALA A 557 1.45 20.26 7.26
CA ALA A 557 0.23 19.70 6.65
C ALA A 557 -0.33 18.47 7.38
N PRO A 558 0.48 17.50 7.89
CA PRO A 558 -0.04 16.38 8.68
C PRO A 558 -0.82 16.82 9.92
N THR A 559 -0.33 17.80 10.67
CA THR A 559 -1.05 18.33 11.84
C THR A 559 -2.33 19.04 11.41
N TYR A 560 -2.28 19.85 10.35
CA TYR A 560 -3.48 20.51 9.80
C TYR A 560 -4.57 19.50 9.41
N LEU A 561 -4.22 18.48 8.64
CA LEU A 561 -5.16 17.44 8.18
C LEU A 561 -5.75 16.64 9.34
N GLN A 562 -4.93 16.29 10.33
CA GLN A 562 -5.37 15.52 11.49
C GLN A 562 -6.30 16.34 12.40
N ALA A 563 -6.01 17.63 12.56
CA ALA A 563 -6.80 18.57 13.36
C ALA A 563 -8.12 18.93 12.66
N SER A 564 -8.07 19.31 11.38
CA SER A 564 -9.27 19.58 10.58
C SER A 564 -10.14 18.32 10.44
N GLY A 565 -9.55 17.13 10.29
CA GLY A 565 -10.26 15.86 10.29
C GLY A 565 -11.02 15.53 11.59
N ARG A 566 -10.86 16.30 12.67
CA ARG A 566 -11.72 16.18 13.87
C ARG A 566 -13.12 16.73 13.64
N THR A 567 -13.30 17.59 12.64
CA THR A 567 -14.59 18.20 12.28
C THR A 567 -15.37 17.36 11.26
N SER A 568 -14.81 16.29 10.74
CA SER A 568 -15.46 15.42 9.76
C SER A 568 -15.17 13.96 10.10
N ARG A 569 -16.20 13.19 10.44
CA ARG A 569 -16.08 11.76 10.73
C ARG A 569 -17.09 10.94 9.95
N MET A 570 -16.70 9.72 9.62
CA MET A 570 -17.63 8.73 9.08
C MET A 570 -18.65 8.31 10.14
N TYR A 571 -19.88 8.17 9.69
CA TYR A 571 -21.02 7.66 10.45
C TYR A 571 -21.93 6.86 9.51
N ALA A 572 -22.96 6.20 10.04
CA ALA A 572 -23.82 5.29 9.24
C ALA A 572 -24.50 5.95 8.02
N GLY A 573 -24.65 7.29 8.01
CA GLY A 573 -25.25 8.05 6.92
C GLY A 573 -24.26 8.64 5.90
N GLY A 574 -22.94 8.53 6.09
CA GLY A 574 -21.98 9.20 5.24
C GLY A 574 -20.70 9.65 5.96
N ILE A 575 -20.01 10.61 5.34
CA ILE A 575 -18.96 11.40 5.98
C ILE A 575 -19.59 12.72 6.40
N SER A 576 -19.52 13.06 7.69
CA SER A 576 -20.12 14.29 8.19
C SER A 576 -19.40 15.51 7.63
N ARG A 577 -20.15 16.54 7.23
CA ARG A 577 -19.56 17.82 6.82
C ARG A 577 -18.88 18.51 8.01
N GLY A 578 -17.81 19.23 7.72
CA GLY A 578 -17.06 20.06 8.67
C GLY A 578 -16.47 21.30 8.01
N LEU A 579 -15.99 22.24 8.82
CA LEU A 579 -15.33 23.47 8.36
C LEU A 579 -13.95 23.60 9.03
N ALA A 580 -12.94 23.96 8.25
CA ALA A 580 -11.61 24.29 8.77
C ALA A 580 -11.18 25.66 8.22
N VAL A 581 -10.89 26.62 9.11
CA VAL A 581 -10.50 27.98 8.72
C VAL A 581 -9.07 28.26 9.20
N VAL A 582 -8.17 28.63 8.30
CA VAL A 582 -6.83 29.12 8.65
C VAL A 582 -6.83 30.64 8.63
N VAL A 583 -6.58 31.28 9.77
CA VAL A 583 -6.49 32.73 9.90
C VAL A 583 -5.03 33.09 10.04
N THR A 584 -4.47 33.87 9.12
CA THR A 584 -3.03 34.14 9.09
C THR A 584 -2.72 35.46 8.38
N ASP A 585 -1.66 36.12 8.82
CA ASP A 585 -1.01 37.25 8.13
C ASP A 585 0.06 36.76 7.13
N ASP A 586 0.54 35.52 7.29
CA ASP A 586 1.56 34.91 6.44
C ASP A 586 1.01 34.21 5.17
N GLU A 587 0.81 34.97 4.09
CA GLU A 587 0.31 34.44 2.80
C GLU A 587 1.23 33.38 2.17
N LYS A 588 2.56 33.53 2.34
CA LYS A 588 3.53 32.60 1.75
C LYS A 588 3.46 31.24 2.42
N LEU A 589 3.44 31.22 3.76
CA LEU A 589 3.35 29.99 4.53
C LEU A 589 1.99 29.30 4.31
N LEU A 590 0.91 30.08 4.13
CA LEU A 590 -0.40 29.57 3.75
C LEU A 590 -0.37 28.89 2.38
N SER A 591 0.17 29.56 1.36
CA SER A 591 0.30 29.01 0.01
C SER A 591 1.14 27.72 0.01
N ALA A 592 2.19 27.68 0.84
CA ALA A 592 2.99 26.48 1.03
C ALA A 592 2.21 25.34 1.71
N LEU A 593 1.39 25.64 2.72
CA LEU A 593 0.48 24.67 3.33
C LEU A 593 -0.52 24.13 2.29
N MET A 594 -1.19 24.98 1.53
CA MET A 594 -2.16 24.60 0.49
C MET A 594 -1.56 23.63 -0.52
N LYS A 595 -0.36 23.96 -1.02
CA LYS A 595 0.39 23.11 -1.95
C LYS A 595 0.84 21.79 -1.31
N GLN A 596 1.20 21.80 -0.04
CA GLN A 596 1.60 20.58 0.65
C GLN A 596 0.39 19.68 0.92
N VAL A 597 -0.77 20.26 1.27
CA VAL A 597 -2.05 19.55 1.50
C VAL A 597 -2.54 18.86 0.24
N SER A 598 -2.40 19.47 -0.94
CA SER A 598 -2.77 18.83 -2.21
C SER A 598 -1.95 17.59 -2.56
N TRP A 599 -0.80 17.38 -1.89
CA TRP A 599 -0.05 16.11 -2.00
C TRP A 599 -0.61 14.98 -1.14
N TYR A 600 -1.46 15.32 -0.16
CA TYR A 600 -2.09 14.34 0.73
C TYR A 600 -3.52 14.02 0.33
N VAL A 601 -4.20 14.93 -0.36
CA VAL A 601 -5.60 14.81 -0.74
C VAL A 601 -5.77 15.46 -2.11
N ASP A 602 -6.12 14.66 -3.13
CA ASP A 602 -6.10 15.08 -4.54
C ASP A 602 -7.21 16.11 -4.88
N GLU A 603 -8.31 16.13 -4.12
CA GLU A 603 -9.49 16.99 -4.37
C GLU A 603 -9.72 18.03 -3.26
N VAL A 604 -8.67 18.73 -2.82
CA VAL A 604 -8.83 19.85 -1.88
C VAL A 604 -8.97 21.16 -2.62
N SER A 605 -10.12 21.80 -2.47
CA SER A 605 -10.33 23.18 -2.86
C SER A 605 -10.26 24.08 -1.64
N TRP A 606 -9.50 25.17 -1.74
CA TRP A 606 -9.40 26.20 -0.73
C TRP A 606 -10.23 27.40 -1.16
N THR A 607 -11.06 27.91 -0.26
CA THR A 607 -11.92 29.08 -0.53
C THR A 607 -11.63 30.18 0.47
N LYS A 608 -11.73 31.44 0.06
CA LYS A 608 -11.65 32.56 1.03
C LYS A 608 -12.85 32.48 1.96
N TYR A 609 -12.63 32.71 3.26
CA TYR A 609 -13.68 32.65 4.27
C TYR A 609 -14.85 33.58 3.93
N GLU A 610 -14.54 34.75 3.38
CA GLU A 610 -15.50 35.78 3.01
C GLU A 610 -16.39 35.40 1.81
N GLU A 611 -15.97 34.42 1.01
CA GLU A 611 -16.71 33.92 -0.16
C GLU A 611 -17.65 32.74 0.20
N LEU A 612 -17.62 32.27 1.45
CA LEU A 612 -18.42 31.12 1.89
C LEU A 612 -19.87 31.49 2.16
N ASP A 613 -20.80 30.64 1.71
CA ASP A 613 -22.16 30.60 2.26
C ASP A 613 -22.15 29.89 3.63
N LEU A 614 -21.82 30.65 4.67
CA LEU A 614 -21.77 30.14 6.04
C LEU A 614 -23.14 29.61 6.51
N GLY A 615 -24.24 30.17 6.02
CA GLY A 615 -25.58 29.76 6.41
C GLY A 615 -25.90 28.34 5.96
N GLU A 616 -25.65 28.05 4.68
CA GLU A 616 -25.81 26.71 4.12
C GLU A 616 -24.83 25.70 4.73
N ILE A 617 -23.55 26.06 4.83
CA ILE A 617 -22.52 25.16 5.38
C ILE A 617 -22.83 24.78 6.83
N LEU A 618 -23.16 25.74 7.70
CA LEU A 618 -23.47 25.45 9.10
C LEU A 618 -24.75 24.65 9.24
N LYS A 619 -25.77 24.90 8.40
CA LYS A 619 -27.01 24.12 8.39
C LYS A 619 -26.74 22.64 8.11
N GLU A 620 -25.94 22.35 7.09
CA GLU A 620 -25.55 20.97 6.77
C GLU A 620 -24.74 20.32 7.90
N ILE A 621 -23.76 21.04 8.46
CA ILE A 621 -22.96 20.55 9.59
C ILE A 621 -23.88 20.20 10.77
N ASP A 622 -24.84 21.07 11.12
CA ASP A 622 -25.77 20.88 12.24
C ASP A 622 -26.77 19.76 12.00
N GLU A 623 -27.23 19.56 10.76
CA GLU A 623 -28.00 18.39 10.38
C GLU A 623 -27.20 17.10 10.57
N ASP A 624 -25.94 17.06 10.16
CA ASP A 624 -25.08 15.90 10.37
C ASP A 624 -24.79 15.63 11.86
N ARG A 625 -24.56 16.68 12.67
CA ARG A 625 -24.37 16.51 14.13
C ARG A 625 -25.61 15.96 14.81
N ARG A 626 -26.80 16.41 14.40
CA ARG A 626 -28.08 15.85 14.88
C ARG A 626 -28.21 14.38 14.50
N LYS A 627 -28.00 14.03 13.23
CA LYS A 627 -28.04 12.63 12.76
C LYS A 627 -27.06 11.73 13.53
N ILE A 628 -25.83 12.18 13.75
CA ILE A 628 -24.83 11.42 14.52
C ILE A 628 -25.29 11.22 15.96
N ARG A 629 -25.84 12.26 16.60
CA ARG A 629 -26.35 12.18 17.97
C ARG A 629 -27.54 11.22 18.08
N ASP A 630 -28.51 11.36 17.18
CA ASP A 630 -29.70 10.50 17.16
C ASP A 630 -29.32 9.02 16.92
N LEU A 631 -28.29 8.77 16.13
CA LEU A 631 -27.71 7.44 15.93
C LEU A 631 -27.04 6.90 17.19
N TRP A 632 -26.23 7.71 17.88
CA TRP A 632 -25.55 7.29 19.11
C TRP A 632 -26.52 7.02 20.25
N GLU A 633 -27.60 7.79 20.33
CA GLU A 633 -28.66 7.62 21.32
C GLU A 633 -29.69 6.54 20.92
N GLY A 634 -29.49 5.88 19.78
CA GLY A 634 -30.34 4.78 19.32
C GLY A 634 -31.75 5.18 18.87
N ARG A 635 -31.99 6.47 18.61
CA ARG A 635 -33.31 7.01 18.21
C ARG A 635 -33.66 6.74 16.75
N VAL A 636 -32.66 6.47 15.90
CA VAL A 636 -32.83 6.26 14.45
C VAL A 636 -32.17 4.95 14.01
N LYS A 637 -32.92 4.11 13.28
CA LYS A 637 -32.39 2.95 12.53
C LYS A 637 -32.35 3.31 11.04
N THR A 638 -31.22 3.81 10.56
CA THR A 638 -31.00 4.01 9.12
C THR A 638 -30.30 2.80 8.51
N GLY A 639 -30.66 2.45 7.27
CA GLY A 639 -29.91 1.50 6.48
C GLY A 639 -28.47 1.99 6.31
N VAL A 640 -27.51 1.13 6.63
CA VAL A 640 -26.09 1.44 6.54
C VAL A 640 -25.69 1.60 5.08
N ARG A 641 -25.22 2.78 4.68
CA ARG A 641 -24.53 2.94 3.40
C ARG A 641 -23.10 2.47 3.59
N ASP A 642 -22.72 1.37 2.94
CA ASP A 642 -21.33 0.89 2.96
C ASP A 642 -20.47 1.83 2.10
N LEU A 643 -19.74 2.72 2.77
CA LEU A 643 -18.93 3.77 2.12
C LEU A 643 -17.53 3.27 1.72
N VAL A 644 -17.12 2.09 2.19
CA VAL A 644 -15.76 1.58 1.94
C VAL A 644 -15.83 0.11 1.58
N LYS A 645 -15.67 -0.21 0.29
CA LYS A 645 -15.63 -1.57 -0.23
C LYS A 645 -14.23 -2.14 -0.19
N THR A 646 -14.10 -3.43 0.11
CA THR A 646 -12.82 -4.14 0.00
C THR A 646 -12.73 -4.86 -1.33
N ALA A 647 -11.62 -4.69 -2.04
CA ALA A 647 -11.41 -5.36 -3.33
C ALA A 647 -10.00 -5.94 -3.49
N LEU A 648 -9.89 -7.14 -4.06
CA LEU A 648 -8.62 -7.74 -4.48
C LEU A 648 -8.36 -7.39 -5.94
N VAL A 649 -7.30 -6.64 -6.21
CA VAL A 649 -6.81 -6.34 -7.56
C VAL A 649 -5.71 -7.32 -7.92
N VAL A 650 -5.91 -8.12 -8.96
CA VAL A 650 -4.89 -9.07 -9.45
C VAL A 650 -4.31 -8.59 -10.77
N VAL A 651 -3.01 -8.34 -10.80
CA VAL A 651 -2.24 -7.99 -12.02
C VAL A 651 -1.32 -9.15 -12.44
N GLU A 652 -0.77 -9.09 -13.65
CA GLU A 652 0.09 -10.13 -14.18
C GLU A 652 1.50 -10.12 -13.53
N SER A 653 2.09 -8.94 -13.30
CA SER A 653 3.49 -8.82 -12.87
C SER A 653 3.68 -8.21 -11.46
N PRO A 654 4.68 -8.68 -10.67
CA PRO A 654 4.99 -8.09 -9.36
C PRO A 654 5.42 -6.62 -9.42
N THR A 655 6.06 -6.21 -10.52
CA THR A 655 6.47 -4.82 -10.74
C THR A 655 5.24 -3.93 -10.85
N LYS A 656 4.26 -4.30 -11.67
CA LYS A 656 3.00 -3.56 -11.82
C LYS A 656 2.23 -3.47 -10.50
N ALA A 657 2.13 -4.57 -9.75
CA ALA A 657 1.48 -4.57 -8.43
C ALA A 657 2.12 -3.55 -7.48
N ARG A 658 3.45 -3.55 -7.40
CA ARG A 658 4.20 -2.62 -6.54
C ARG A 658 4.08 -1.17 -7.03
N THR A 659 4.13 -0.94 -8.34
CA THR A 659 4.01 0.41 -8.92
C THR A 659 2.62 1.00 -8.66
N ILE A 660 1.55 0.25 -8.93
CA ILE A 660 0.18 0.71 -8.66
C ILE A 660 -0.01 0.99 -7.17
N ALA A 661 0.43 0.07 -6.31
CA ALA A 661 0.35 0.28 -4.87
C ALA A 661 1.15 1.50 -4.39
N SER A 662 2.20 1.91 -5.11
CA SER A 662 3.00 3.08 -4.77
C SER A 662 2.38 4.43 -5.17
N PHE A 663 1.36 4.43 -6.04
CA PHE A 663 0.64 5.66 -6.40
C PHE A 663 -0.03 6.30 -5.19
N PHE A 664 -0.48 5.47 -4.24
CA PHE A 664 -1.27 5.86 -3.08
C PHE A 664 -0.42 5.92 -1.81
N GLY A 665 0.88 6.18 -1.95
CA GLY A 665 1.83 6.23 -0.84
C GLY A 665 2.57 4.91 -0.62
N ARG A 666 2.91 4.58 0.63
CA ARG A 666 3.61 3.33 0.94
C ARG A 666 2.60 2.29 1.40
N PRO A 667 2.34 1.26 0.59
CA PRO A 667 1.34 0.26 0.91
C PRO A 667 1.69 -0.51 2.17
N SER A 668 0.68 -0.98 2.90
CA SER A 668 0.90 -2.11 3.83
C SER A 668 1.20 -3.34 2.98
N ARG A 669 2.10 -4.20 3.45
CA ARG A 669 2.48 -5.40 2.71
C ARG A 669 2.21 -6.61 3.57
N ARG A 670 1.44 -7.55 3.05
CA ARG A 670 1.27 -8.87 3.63
C ARG A 670 1.91 -9.93 2.77
N ARG A 671 2.42 -10.96 3.43
CA ARG A 671 2.91 -12.15 2.77
C ARG A 671 1.86 -13.24 2.92
N MET A 672 1.27 -13.64 1.80
CA MET A 672 0.33 -14.76 1.72
C MET A 672 1.00 -15.86 0.91
N GLY A 673 1.35 -16.97 1.57
CA GLY A 673 2.13 -18.04 0.95
C GLY A 673 3.40 -17.53 0.25
N ASN A 674 3.43 -17.68 -1.09
CA ASN A 674 4.56 -17.29 -1.93
C ASN A 674 4.39 -15.92 -2.63
N ILE A 675 3.31 -15.19 -2.39
CA ILE A 675 3.05 -13.86 -2.98
C ILE A 675 3.11 -12.74 -1.94
N ASN A 676 3.26 -11.51 -2.44
CA ASN A 676 3.08 -10.30 -1.66
C ASN A 676 1.76 -9.67 -2.08
N VAL A 677 0.97 -9.29 -1.09
CA VAL A 677 -0.25 -8.52 -1.26
C VAL A 677 0.00 -7.14 -0.69
N TYR A 678 -0.23 -6.11 -1.50
CA TYR A 678 -0.06 -4.71 -1.13
C TYR A 678 -1.42 -4.10 -0.82
N GLU A 679 -1.63 -3.62 0.39
CA GLU A 679 -2.88 -2.99 0.80
C GLU A 679 -2.77 -1.47 0.71
N VAL A 680 -3.70 -0.85 -0.01
CA VAL A 680 -3.83 0.61 -0.18
C VAL A 680 -5.28 1.05 -0.04
N SER A 681 -5.50 2.31 0.33
CA SER A 681 -6.82 2.93 0.38
C SER A 681 -6.90 3.89 -0.79
N VAL A 682 -7.97 3.80 -1.57
CA VAL A 682 -8.20 4.60 -2.78
C VAL A 682 -9.67 5.00 -2.81
N GLY A 683 -9.98 6.26 -2.53
CA GLY A 683 -11.37 6.72 -2.48
C GLY A 683 -12.23 5.87 -1.54
N ASP A 684 -13.31 5.29 -2.06
CA ASP A 684 -14.23 4.38 -1.37
C ASP A 684 -13.79 2.90 -1.39
N TYR A 685 -12.53 2.60 -1.74
CA TYR A 685 -11.98 1.25 -1.75
C TYR A 685 -10.80 1.06 -0.79
N ILE A 686 -10.75 -0.11 -0.17
CA ILE A 686 -9.53 -0.71 0.38
C ILE A 686 -9.10 -1.82 -0.59
N LEU A 687 -8.00 -1.59 -1.31
CA LEU A 687 -7.51 -2.48 -2.34
C LEU A 687 -6.40 -3.37 -1.81
N LEU A 688 -6.53 -4.68 -2.03
CA LEU A 688 -5.47 -5.68 -1.92
C LEU A 688 -4.90 -5.90 -3.32
N ILE A 689 -3.69 -5.42 -3.60
CA ILE A 689 -3.06 -5.54 -4.93
C ILE A 689 -2.06 -6.70 -4.90
N ALA A 690 -2.30 -7.73 -5.72
CA ALA A 690 -1.48 -8.94 -5.83
C ALA A 690 -1.08 -9.20 -7.28
N ALA A 691 -0.04 -10.02 -7.47
CA ALA A 691 0.41 -10.42 -8.80
C ALA A 691 0.31 -11.95 -8.99
N SER A 692 -0.21 -12.38 -10.14
CA SER A 692 -0.24 -13.78 -10.56
C SER A 692 1.14 -14.31 -10.97
N LYS A 693 2.09 -13.41 -11.28
CA LYS A 693 3.42 -13.72 -11.83
C LYS A 693 3.36 -14.38 -13.22
N GLY A 694 2.50 -13.84 -14.08
CA GLY A 694 2.25 -14.34 -15.44
C GLY A 694 1.12 -15.36 -15.49
N HIS A 695 1.23 -16.31 -16.41
CA HIS A 695 0.28 -17.42 -16.52
C HIS A 695 0.32 -18.35 -15.31
N LEU A 696 -0.86 -18.84 -14.92
CA LEU A 696 -1.03 -19.84 -13.87
C LEU A 696 -1.20 -21.25 -14.45
N LEU A 697 -1.85 -21.33 -15.61
CA LEU A 697 -2.26 -22.55 -16.29
C LEU A 697 -1.65 -22.61 -17.70
N ASP A 698 -1.24 -23.80 -18.13
CA ASP A 698 -0.87 -24.10 -19.53
C ASP A 698 -1.44 -25.46 -19.96
N LEU A 699 -1.50 -25.65 -21.29
CA LEU A 699 -2.01 -26.88 -21.89
C LEU A 699 -1.13 -28.06 -21.49
N VAL A 700 -1.76 -29.13 -21.03
CA VAL A 700 -1.09 -30.40 -20.77
C VAL A 700 -0.50 -30.99 -22.04
N THR A 701 0.43 -31.94 -21.90
CA THR A 701 1.08 -32.58 -23.06
C THR A 701 0.71 -34.04 -23.25
N ASP A 702 0.06 -34.66 -22.25
CA ASP A 702 -0.13 -36.11 -22.10
C ASP A 702 -1.55 -36.61 -22.42
N GLU A 703 -2.47 -35.73 -22.83
CA GLU A 703 -3.88 -36.07 -23.04
C GLU A 703 -4.42 -35.58 -24.38
N GLY A 704 -5.33 -36.36 -24.98
CA GLY A 704 -5.90 -36.06 -26.29
C GLY A 704 -4.82 -35.83 -27.35
N PHE A 705 -5.08 -34.92 -28.28
CA PHE A 705 -4.10 -34.48 -29.26
C PHE A 705 -3.31 -33.28 -28.71
N TYR A 706 -2.15 -33.57 -28.11
CA TYR A 706 -1.22 -32.60 -27.51
C TYR A 706 -1.86 -31.63 -26.49
N GLY A 707 -2.77 -32.16 -25.67
CA GLY A 707 -3.48 -31.41 -24.62
C GLY A 707 -4.91 -31.01 -24.96
N VAL A 708 -5.45 -31.47 -26.09
CA VAL A 708 -6.82 -31.14 -26.53
C VAL A 708 -7.61 -32.42 -26.75
N VAL A 709 -8.68 -32.61 -25.98
CA VAL A 709 -9.60 -33.74 -26.12
C VAL A 709 -10.76 -33.38 -27.04
N THR A 710 -11.34 -34.39 -27.70
CA THR A 710 -12.54 -34.20 -28.52
C THR A 710 -13.74 -34.80 -27.79
N GLN A 711 -14.75 -33.99 -27.52
CA GLN A 711 -15.98 -34.41 -26.85
C GLN A 711 -17.19 -33.80 -27.58
N ASP A 712 -18.17 -34.63 -27.96
CA ASP A 712 -19.39 -34.20 -28.65
C ASP A 712 -19.14 -33.32 -29.89
N GLY A 713 -18.09 -33.64 -30.66
CA GLY A 713 -17.68 -32.89 -31.85
C GLY A 713 -17.00 -31.54 -31.57
N ARG A 714 -16.64 -31.26 -30.31
CA ARG A 714 -15.92 -30.05 -29.89
C ARG A 714 -14.51 -30.36 -29.41
N PHE A 715 -13.62 -29.39 -29.59
CA PHE A 715 -12.25 -29.43 -29.08
C PHE A 715 -12.20 -28.77 -27.71
N ILE A 716 -11.82 -29.54 -26.69
CA ILE A 716 -11.74 -29.08 -25.30
C ILE A 716 -10.27 -29.12 -24.86
N PRO A 717 -9.60 -27.97 -24.73
CA PRO A 717 -8.27 -27.91 -24.15
C PRO A 717 -8.26 -28.33 -22.67
N VAL A 718 -7.24 -29.11 -22.29
CA VAL A 718 -6.98 -29.52 -20.92
C VAL A 718 -5.78 -28.76 -20.37
N TYR A 719 -5.99 -28.08 -19.25
CA TYR A 719 -4.99 -27.24 -18.59
C TYR A 719 -4.54 -27.85 -17.26
N SER A 720 -3.31 -27.55 -16.86
CA SER A 720 -2.75 -27.85 -15.54
C SER A 720 -1.90 -26.69 -15.05
N THR A 721 -1.54 -26.71 -13.77
CA THR A 721 -0.70 -25.67 -13.18
C THR A 721 0.71 -25.71 -13.74
N ILE A 722 1.25 -24.53 -14.05
CA ILE A 722 2.62 -24.39 -14.53
C ILE A 722 3.57 -24.66 -13.36
N LYS A 723 4.58 -25.50 -13.62
CA LYS A 723 5.68 -25.81 -12.70
C LYS A 723 6.98 -25.32 -13.30
N ARG A 724 7.91 -24.89 -12.46
CA ARG A 724 9.24 -24.44 -12.89
C ARG A 724 10.33 -25.06 -12.02
N CYS A 725 11.31 -25.69 -12.65
CA CYS A 725 12.48 -26.21 -11.94
C CYS A 725 13.46 -25.07 -11.61
N ARG A 726 13.88 -24.94 -10.34
CA ARG A 726 14.88 -23.94 -9.94
C ARG A 726 16.32 -24.34 -10.29
N LYS A 727 16.55 -25.62 -10.61
CA LYS A 727 17.88 -26.13 -11.01
C LYS A 727 18.17 -25.87 -12.49
N CYS A 728 17.30 -26.33 -13.39
CA CYS A 728 17.50 -26.17 -14.85
C CYS A 728 16.73 -25.00 -15.47
N GLY A 729 15.75 -24.42 -14.77
CA GLY A 729 14.97 -23.28 -15.26
C GLY A 729 13.75 -23.62 -16.11
N GLU A 730 13.63 -24.88 -16.54
CA GLU A 730 12.56 -25.36 -17.44
C GLU A 730 11.16 -25.27 -16.83
N GLN A 731 10.17 -25.01 -17.67
CA GLN A 731 8.74 -24.94 -17.31
C GLN A 731 7.99 -26.12 -17.92
N PHE A 732 7.07 -26.70 -17.15
CA PHE A 732 6.29 -27.87 -17.54
C PHE A 732 4.98 -27.95 -16.76
N THR A 733 4.04 -28.74 -17.24
CA THR A 733 2.74 -28.99 -16.59
C THR A 733 2.72 -30.31 -15.82
N GLU A 734 3.35 -31.36 -16.35
CA GLU A 734 3.43 -32.70 -15.77
C GLU A 734 4.73 -32.93 -15.00
N LEU A 735 4.65 -33.62 -13.87
CA LEU A 735 5.83 -34.09 -13.14
C LEU A 735 6.37 -35.38 -13.76
N GLY A 736 7.69 -35.58 -13.69
CA GLY A 736 8.30 -36.87 -13.99
C GLY A 736 7.97 -37.92 -12.92
N GLU A 737 8.30 -39.18 -13.22
CA GLU A 737 8.16 -40.28 -12.26
C GLU A 737 8.82 -39.95 -10.92
N GLY A 738 8.13 -40.22 -9.81
CA GLY A 738 8.59 -39.85 -8.47
C GLY A 738 8.41 -38.38 -8.08
N GLY A 739 7.70 -37.57 -8.88
CA GLY A 739 7.40 -36.18 -8.54
C GLY A 739 8.55 -35.20 -8.79
N VAL A 740 9.47 -35.56 -9.69
CA VAL A 740 10.69 -34.77 -9.99
C VAL A 740 10.57 -34.01 -11.32
N CYS A 741 11.54 -33.14 -11.58
CA CYS A 741 11.64 -32.42 -12.85
C CYS A 741 11.85 -33.42 -13.99
N PRO A 742 11.00 -33.43 -15.04
CA PRO A 742 11.09 -34.40 -16.14
C PRO A 742 12.36 -34.23 -17.00
N TYR A 743 13.07 -33.11 -16.87
CA TYR A 743 14.27 -32.81 -17.67
C TYR A 743 15.58 -33.10 -16.93
N CYS A 744 15.63 -32.87 -15.61
CA CYS A 744 16.88 -32.97 -14.84
C CYS A 744 16.79 -33.78 -13.54
N GLY A 745 15.64 -34.39 -13.25
CA GLY A 745 15.42 -35.23 -12.06
C GLY A 745 15.45 -34.49 -10.72
N SER A 746 15.42 -33.16 -10.71
CA SER A 746 15.46 -32.36 -9.48
C SER A 746 14.10 -32.26 -8.79
N GLU A 747 14.09 -32.36 -7.47
CA GLU A 747 12.92 -32.09 -6.61
C GLU A 747 12.68 -30.59 -6.36
N ASN A 748 13.62 -29.71 -6.73
CA ASN A 748 13.53 -28.27 -6.46
C ASN A 748 12.62 -27.58 -7.48
N ILE A 749 11.32 -27.78 -7.32
CA ILE A 749 10.25 -27.35 -8.22
C ILE A 749 9.37 -26.32 -7.52
N VAL A 750 8.95 -25.29 -8.26
CA VAL A 750 7.92 -24.35 -7.83
C VAL A 750 6.67 -24.60 -8.64
N ASP A 751 5.53 -24.76 -7.98
CA ASP A 751 4.22 -24.90 -8.61
C ASP A 751 3.43 -23.60 -8.48
N GLN A 752 2.76 -23.18 -9.55
CA GLN A 752 1.82 -22.06 -9.50
C GLN A 752 0.61 -22.34 -8.60
N LEU A 753 0.35 -23.59 -8.23
CA LEU A 753 -0.67 -23.95 -7.23
C LEU A 753 -0.49 -23.18 -5.91
N ASP A 754 0.75 -22.94 -5.46
CA ASP A 754 1.04 -22.11 -4.28
C ASP A 754 0.52 -20.68 -4.45
N THR A 755 0.69 -20.11 -5.64
CA THR A 755 0.21 -18.77 -5.98
C THR A 755 -1.31 -18.74 -6.12
N ILE A 756 -1.90 -19.76 -6.73
CA ILE A 756 -3.36 -19.91 -6.83
C ILE A 756 -3.98 -19.97 -5.42
N ASN A 757 -3.44 -20.79 -4.53
CA ASN A 757 -3.95 -20.94 -3.17
C ASN A 757 -3.82 -19.64 -2.36
N ALA A 758 -2.72 -18.90 -2.54
CA ALA A 758 -2.58 -17.59 -1.90
C ALA A 758 -3.56 -16.54 -2.45
N LEU A 759 -3.86 -16.56 -3.75
CA LEU A 759 -4.88 -15.70 -4.35
C LEU A 759 -6.30 -16.08 -3.90
N ARG A 760 -6.60 -17.38 -3.77
CA ARG A 760 -7.87 -17.88 -3.20
C ARG A 760 -8.06 -17.44 -1.75
N GLU A 761 -6.97 -17.45 -0.97
CA GLU A 761 -6.97 -16.93 0.39
C GLU A 761 -7.25 -15.42 0.42
N ALA A 762 -6.61 -14.64 -0.45
CA ALA A 762 -6.86 -13.20 -0.56
C ALA A 762 -8.30 -12.90 -1.02
N ALA A 763 -8.81 -13.66 -1.98
CA ALA A 763 -10.15 -13.47 -2.56
C ALA A 763 -11.27 -13.74 -1.53
N ARG A 764 -11.06 -14.67 -0.60
CA ARG A 764 -11.99 -14.93 0.52
C ARG A 764 -12.06 -13.77 1.51
N GLU A 765 -11.00 -12.96 1.63
CA GLU A 765 -10.99 -11.85 2.60
C GLU A 765 -11.84 -10.65 2.16
N VAL A 766 -12.05 -10.48 0.84
CA VAL A 766 -12.67 -9.30 0.24
C VAL A 766 -14.05 -9.60 -0.34
N ASP A 767 -14.82 -8.56 -0.62
CA ASP A 767 -16.14 -8.71 -1.24
C ASP A 767 -16.11 -8.66 -2.78
N LEU A 768 -15.08 -8.04 -3.36
CA LEU A 768 -14.93 -7.86 -4.80
C LEU A 768 -13.53 -8.28 -5.28
N VAL A 769 -13.43 -8.92 -6.43
CA VAL A 769 -12.15 -9.16 -7.11
C VAL A 769 -12.13 -8.41 -8.45
N LEU A 770 -11.05 -7.66 -8.69
CA LEU A 770 -10.80 -6.89 -9.90
C LEU A 770 -9.58 -7.45 -10.63
N LEU A 771 -9.78 -7.96 -11.83
CA LEU A 771 -8.72 -8.50 -12.68
C LEU A 771 -8.15 -7.37 -13.54
N ALA A 772 -6.87 -7.07 -13.38
CA ALA A 772 -6.18 -5.89 -13.90
C ALA A 772 -4.98 -6.27 -14.79
N THR A 773 -5.13 -7.33 -15.57
CA THR A 773 -4.13 -7.80 -16.54
C THR A 773 -4.03 -6.86 -17.74
N ASP A 774 -2.99 -7.02 -18.55
CA ASP A 774 -2.76 -6.18 -19.73
C ASP A 774 -3.96 -6.21 -20.71
N PRO A 775 -4.25 -5.10 -21.41
CA PRO A 775 -5.45 -4.95 -22.25
C PRO A 775 -5.29 -5.61 -23.63
N ASP A 776 -4.83 -6.86 -23.67
CA ASP A 776 -4.67 -7.67 -24.89
C ASP A 776 -5.31 -9.05 -24.74
N THR A 777 -5.21 -9.90 -25.77
CA THR A 777 -5.79 -11.26 -25.74
C THR A 777 -5.11 -12.18 -24.72
N GLU A 778 -3.81 -11.99 -24.46
CA GLU A 778 -3.07 -12.82 -23.49
C GLU A 778 -3.49 -12.47 -22.06
N GLY A 779 -3.54 -11.18 -21.75
CA GLY A 779 -4.05 -10.65 -20.50
C GLY A 779 -5.51 -11.01 -20.26
N GLU A 780 -6.35 -11.04 -21.29
CA GLU A 780 -7.75 -11.50 -21.14
C GLU A 780 -7.83 -12.99 -20.79
N LYS A 781 -6.99 -13.84 -21.38
CA LYS A 781 -6.92 -15.25 -20.99
C LYS A 781 -6.41 -15.44 -19.56
N ILE A 782 -5.40 -14.67 -19.13
CA ILE A 782 -4.94 -14.71 -17.73
C ILE A 782 -6.07 -14.29 -16.78
N ALA A 783 -6.84 -13.26 -17.14
CA ALA A 783 -8.00 -12.85 -16.38
C ALA A 783 -9.05 -13.98 -16.32
N TRP A 784 -9.32 -14.66 -17.44
CA TRP A 784 -10.24 -15.80 -17.44
C TRP A 784 -9.75 -16.98 -16.58
N ASP A 785 -8.48 -17.35 -16.65
CA ASP A 785 -7.90 -18.36 -15.74
C ASP A 785 -8.12 -17.97 -14.27
N LEU A 786 -7.83 -16.71 -13.92
CA LEU A 786 -8.02 -16.20 -12.57
C LEU A 786 -9.49 -16.22 -12.15
N TYR A 787 -10.40 -15.82 -13.04
CA TYR A 787 -11.84 -15.87 -12.81
C TYR A 787 -12.31 -17.29 -12.48
N LEU A 788 -11.93 -18.29 -13.28
CA LEU A 788 -12.27 -19.69 -13.01
C LEU A 788 -11.71 -20.16 -11.66
N LEU A 789 -10.45 -19.85 -11.37
CA LEU A 789 -9.76 -20.33 -10.17
C LEU A 789 -10.25 -19.70 -8.86
N LEU A 790 -10.84 -18.50 -8.95
CA LEU A 790 -11.28 -17.71 -7.81
C LEU A 790 -12.80 -17.71 -7.60
N SER A 791 -13.62 -17.96 -8.63
CA SER A 791 -15.09 -17.93 -8.55
C SER A 791 -15.69 -18.77 -7.41
N PRO A 792 -15.20 -19.99 -7.10
CA PRO A 792 -15.71 -20.76 -5.96
C PRO A 792 -15.47 -20.09 -4.59
N TYR A 793 -14.53 -19.16 -4.51
CA TYR A 793 -14.00 -18.60 -3.26
C TYR A 793 -14.44 -17.15 -2.98
N THR A 794 -15.09 -16.49 -3.93
CA THR A 794 -15.57 -15.11 -3.77
C THR A 794 -16.87 -14.88 -4.55
N GLY A 795 -17.63 -13.84 -4.21
CA GLY A 795 -18.95 -13.59 -4.80
C GLY A 795 -18.91 -12.81 -6.11
N GLU A 796 -18.15 -11.71 -6.17
CA GLU A 796 -18.12 -10.82 -7.34
C GLU A 796 -16.70 -10.72 -7.92
N ILE A 797 -16.56 -11.01 -9.21
CA ILE A 797 -15.30 -10.85 -9.95
C ILE A 797 -15.56 -10.02 -11.21
N ARG A 798 -14.74 -8.99 -11.43
CA ARG A 798 -14.83 -8.08 -12.58
C ARG A 798 -13.47 -7.84 -13.20
N ARG A 799 -13.46 -7.34 -14.43
CA ARG A 799 -12.27 -6.97 -15.21
C ARG A 799 -12.16 -5.46 -15.30
N ILE A 800 -10.98 -4.90 -15.05
CA ILE A 800 -10.66 -3.48 -15.23
C ILE A 800 -9.50 -3.33 -16.21
N GLU A 801 -9.57 -2.37 -17.14
CA GLU A 801 -8.55 -2.15 -18.17
C GLU A 801 -8.01 -0.73 -18.11
N PHE A 802 -6.70 -0.59 -18.28
CA PHE A 802 -6.02 0.69 -18.44
C PHE A 802 -4.80 0.51 -19.34
N HIS A 803 -4.52 1.50 -20.18
CA HIS A 803 -3.43 1.46 -21.17
C HIS A 803 -2.13 2.06 -20.64
N GLU A 804 -2.21 2.77 -19.50
CA GLU A 804 -1.09 3.46 -18.88
C GLU A 804 -1.03 3.13 -17.39
N ILE A 805 0.17 2.86 -16.88
CA ILE A 805 0.39 2.62 -15.46
C ILE A 805 0.52 3.98 -14.76
N THR A 806 -0.61 4.67 -14.56
CA THR A 806 -0.73 5.96 -13.85
C THR A 806 -1.87 5.93 -12.83
N ARG A 807 -1.82 6.80 -11.80
CA ARG A 807 -2.86 6.91 -10.77
C ARG A 807 -4.24 7.17 -11.38
N ARG A 808 -4.33 8.17 -12.25
CA ARG A 808 -5.56 8.60 -12.92
C ARG A 808 -6.18 7.48 -13.76
N ALA A 809 -5.39 6.82 -14.61
CA ALA A 809 -5.89 5.74 -15.45
C ALA A 809 -6.39 4.55 -14.62
N PHE A 810 -5.74 4.26 -13.50
CA PHE A 810 -6.17 3.21 -12.58
C PHE A 810 -7.48 3.55 -11.86
N GLU A 811 -7.63 4.77 -11.34
CA GLU A 811 -8.87 5.24 -10.71
C GLU A 811 -10.06 5.26 -11.68
N GLU A 812 -9.82 5.67 -12.93
CA GLU A 812 -10.84 5.61 -13.99
C GLU A 812 -11.25 4.17 -14.32
N ALA A 813 -10.30 3.24 -14.32
CA ALA A 813 -10.57 1.82 -14.52
C ALA A 813 -11.38 1.20 -13.35
N LEU A 814 -11.13 1.63 -12.10
CA LEU A 814 -11.93 1.22 -10.93
C LEU A 814 -13.40 1.65 -11.04
N ARG A 815 -13.68 2.79 -11.68
CA ARG A 815 -15.04 3.30 -11.89
C ARG A 815 -15.78 2.60 -13.04
N ASN A 816 -15.06 1.92 -13.94
CA ASN A 816 -15.61 1.29 -15.14
C ASN A 816 -15.31 -0.22 -15.24
N PRO A 817 -15.71 -1.05 -14.25
CA PRO A 817 -15.49 -2.50 -14.31
C PRO A 817 -16.39 -3.17 -15.36
N ARG A 818 -15.84 -4.12 -16.12
CA ARG A 818 -16.58 -4.93 -17.10
C ARG A 818 -16.54 -6.42 -16.77
N ALA A 819 -17.32 -7.22 -17.50
CA ALA A 819 -17.17 -8.68 -17.49
C ALA A 819 -16.00 -9.10 -18.40
N ILE A 820 -15.57 -10.36 -18.31
CA ILE A 820 -14.56 -10.93 -19.21
C ILE A 820 -15.09 -10.98 -20.65
N ASP A 821 -14.25 -10.58 -21.60
CA ASP A 821 -14.53 -10.67 -23.03
C ASP A 821 -14.18 -12.07 -23.53
N MET A 822 -15.18 -12.94 -23.58
CA MET A 822 -15.01 -14.33 -24.01
C MET A 822 -14.51 -14.45 -25.45
N ARG A 823 -14.73 -13.47 -26.33
CA ARG A 823 -14.23 -13.53 -27.72
C ARG A 823 -12.71 -13.40 -27.76
N ARG A 824 -12.13 -12.55 -26.90
CA ARG A 824 -10.67 -12.42 -26.76
C ARG A 824 -10.06 -13.66 -26.13
N VAL A 825 -10.75 -14.28 -25.17
CA VAL A 825 -10.34 -15.57 -24.59
C VAL A 825 -10.31 -16.65 -25.67
N GLU A 826 -11.40 -16.82 -26.40
CA GLU A 826 -11.51 -17.81 -27.49
C GLU A 826 -10.44 -17.59 -28.56
N ALA A 827 -10.15 -16.34 -28.94
CA ALA A 827 -9.06 -16.02 -29.86
C ALA A 827 -7.69 -16.46 -29.31
N GLN A 828 -7.43 -16.29 -28.01
CA GLN A 828 -6.21 -16.75 -27.37
C GLN A 828 -6.13 -18.29 -27.33
N LEU A 829 -7.24 -18.96 -27.00
CA LEU A 829 -7.32 -20.43 -26.97
C LEU A 829 -6.98 -21.01 -28.34
N VAL A 830 -7.61 -20.51 -29.41
CA VAL A 830 -7.35 -20.95 -30.79
C VAL A 830 -5.88 -20.73 -31.16
N ARG A 831 -5.34 -19.54 -30.91
CA ARG A 831 -3.93 -19.24 -31.17
C ARG A 831 -2.99 -20.19 -30.44
N ARG A 832 -3.25 -20.47 -29.16
CA ARG A 832 -2.42 -21.36 -28.33
C ARG A 832 -2.48 -22.81 -28.82
N ILE A 833 -3.66 -23.29 -29.19
CA ILE A 833 -3.87 -24.63 -29.76
C ILE A 833 -3.16 -24.76 -31.11
N GLU A 834 -3.31 -23.78 -32.00
CA GLU A 834 -2.66 -23.76 -33.32
C GLU A 834 -1.14 -23.81 -33.19
N ASP A 835 -0.56 -22.93 -32.35
CA ASP A 835 0.88 -22.89 -32.10
C ASP A 835 1.38 -24.21 -31.50
N ARG A 836 0.59 -24.86 -30.62
CA ARG A 836 0.90 -26.17 -30.03
C ARG A 836 0.89 -27.28 -31.09
N TRP A 837 -0.19 -27.40 -31.85
CA TRP A 837 -0.38 -28.48 -32.82
C TRP A 837 0.61 -28.40 -33.97
N ILE A 838 0.76 -27.22 -34.58
CA ILE A 838 1.72 -27.02 -35.69
C ILE A 838 3.14 -27.15 -35.14
N GLY A 839 3.43 -26.53 -34.00
CA GLY A 839 4.75 -26.52 -33.40
C GLY A 839 5.27 -27.91 -33.08
N PHE A 840 4.52 -28.69 -32.30
CA PHE A 840 4.93 -30.04 -31.88
C PHE A 840 5.02 -30.99 -33.08
N SER A 841 4.01 -30.97 -33.95
CA SER A 841 3.98 -31.87 -35.11
C SER A 841 5.15 -31.65 -36.07
N LEU A 842 5.49 -30.38 -36.35
CA LEU A 842 6.63 -30.07 -37.23
C LEU A 842 7.97 -30.28 -36.52
N SER A 843 8.07 -29.96 -35.22
CA SER A 843 9.31 -30.18 -34.47
C SER A 843 9.67 -31.66 -34.39
N GLN A 844 8.69 -32.55 -34.18
CA GLN A 844 8.93 -34.00 -34.21
C GLN A 844 9.46 -34.50 -35.56
N LYS A 845 9.00 -33.92 -36.68
CA LYS A 845 9.56 -34.21 -38.01
C LYS A 845 11.02 -33.78 -38.08
N LEU A 846 11.36 -32.59 -37.58
CA LEU A 846 12.76 -32.14 -37.52
C LEU A 846 13.62 -33.04 -36.62
N TRP A 847 13.08 -33.51 -35.50
CA TRP A 847 13.81 -34.42 -34.60
C TRP A 847 14.11 -35.75 -35.27
N THR A 848 13.15 -36.26 -36.04
CA THR A 848 13.30 -37.51 -36.80
C THR A 848 14.34 -37.36 -37.89
N GLU A 849 14.30 -36.25 -38.65
CA GLU A 849 15.20 -36.02 -39.79
C GLU A 849 16.63 -35.67 -39.35
N PHE A 850 16.79 -34.83 -38.34
CA PHE A 850 18.09 -34.28 -37.95
C PHE A 850 18.67 -34.90 -36.66
N GLY A 851 17.91 -35.76 -35.96
CA GLY A 851 18.32 -36.39 -34.70
C GLY A 851 18.45 -35.43 -33.50
N ARG A 852 17.95 -34.20 -33.62
CA ARG A 852 18.14 -33.12 -32.63
C ARG A 852 16.82 -32.69 -32.00
N ARG A 853 16.57 -33.10 -30.75
CA ARG A 853 15.32 -32.83 -30.00
C ARG A 853 15.12 -31.38 -29.56
N TRP A 854 16.12 -30.52 -29.73
CA TRP A 854 16.04 -29.08 -29.43
C TRP A 854 15.69 -28.22 -30.65
N LEU A 855 15.52 -28.82 -31.84
CA LEU A 855 15.04 -28.09 -33.00
C LEU A 855 13.55 -27.80 -32.84
N SER A 856 13.13 -26.59 -33.19
CA SER A 856 11.72 -26.23 -33.21
C SER A 856 11.31 -25.72 -34.59
N ALA A 857 10.09 -26.06 -34.98
CA ALA A 857 9.40 -25.48 -36.11
C ALA A 857 8.07 -24.91 -35.63
N GLY A 858 7.54 -23.91 -36.31
CA GLY A 858 6.32 -23.25 -35.89
C GLY A 858 5.78 -22.32 -36.95
N ARG A 859 4.50 -21.98 -36.83
CA ARG A 859 3.73 -21.27 -37.86
C ARG A 859 4.37 -19.95 -38.31
N VAL A 860 4.98 -19.18 -37.40
CA VAL A 860 5.59 -17.87 -37.70
C VAL A 860 7.11 -17.97 -37.87
N GLN A 861 7.80 -18.71 -37.00
CA GLN A 861 9.27 -18.80 -37.03
C GLN A 861 9.79 -19.45 -38.32
N THR A 862 9.09 -20.46 -38.85
CA THR A 862 9.53 -21.18 -40.04
C THR A 862 9.44 -20.32 -41.31
N PRO A 863 8.34 -19.59 -41.59
CA PRO A 863 8.30 -18.62 -42.70
C PRO A 863 9.33 -17.49 -42.57
N VAL A 864 9.52 -16.92 -41.37
CA VAL A 864 10.48 -15.82 -41.16
C VAL A 864 11.92 -16.28 -41.44
N LEU A 865 12.30 -17.46 -40.97
CA LEU A 865 13.61 -18.06 -41.31
C LEU A 865 13.75 -18.27 -42.83
N GLY A 866 12.66 -18.71 -43.48
CA GLY A 866 12.59 -18.80 -44.94
C GLY A 866 12.89 -17.47 -45.63
N TRP A 867 12.26 -16.37 -45.21
CA TRP A 867 12.50 -15.03 -45.76
C TRP A 867 13.94 -14.56 -45.54
N VAL A 868 14.55 -14.85 -44.38
CA VAL A 868 15.96 -14.53 -44.11
C VAL A 868 16.88 -15.27 -45.08
N ILE A 869 16.66 -16.57 -45.28
CA ILE A 869 17.45 -17.39 -46.22
C ILE A 869 17.28 -16.88 -47.65
N GLU A 870 16.05 -16.60 -48.07
CA GLU A 870 15.76 -16.07 -49.40
C GLU A 870 16.41 -14.70 -49.61
N ARG A 871 16.31 -13.80 -48.62
CA ARG A 871 16.95 -12.49 -48.66
C ARG A 871 18.47 -12.62 -48.77
N PHE A 872 19.08 -13.56 -48.06
CA PHE A 872 20.51 -13.81 -48.14
C PHE A 872 20.94 -14.31 -49.52
N ARG A 873 20.15 -15.19 -50.15
CA ARG A 873 20.41 -15.63 -51.54
C ARG A 873 20.31 -14.46 -52.51
N LYS A 874 19.21 -13.69 -52.45
CA LYS A 874 19.02 -12.49 -53.28
C LYS A 874 20.17 -11.49 -53.09
N ALA A 875 20.65 -11.30 -51.86
CA ALA A 875 21.77 -10.40 -51.58
C ALA A 875 23.10 -10.86 -52.21
N LYS A 876 23.32 -12.18 -52.32
CA LYS A 876 24.48 -12.73 -53.04
C LYS A 876 24.36 -12.52 -54.54
N ASP A 877 23.17 -12.72 -55.08
CA ASP A 877 22.90 -12.56 -56.50
C ASP A 877 22.90 -11.08 -56.93
N SER A 878 22.66 -10.15 -55.99
CA SER A 878 22.64 -8.70 -56.23
C SER A 878 23.97 -8.00 -55.98
N ILE A 879 25.11 -8.72 -55.90
CA ILE A 879 26.42 -8.09 -55.73
C ILE A 879 26.79 -7.37 -57.03
N LYS A 880 26.81 -6.04 -56.99
CA LYS A 880 27.19 -5.18 -58.12
C LYS A 880 28.46 -4.38 -57.80
N PRO A 881 29.33 -4.14 -58.79
CA PRO A 881 30.43 -3.19 -58.65
C PRO A 881 29.88 -1.76 -58.49
N VAL A 882 30.39 -1.04 -57.48
CA VAL A 882 30.01 0.33 -57.17
C VAL A 882 31.23 1.25 -57.27
N PHE A 883 31.10 2.31 -58.05
CA PHE A 883 32.10 3.37 -58.11
C PHE A 883 31.68 4.53 -57.23
N ARG A 884 32.57 4.93 -56.31
CA ARG A 884 32.38 6.10 -55.44
C ARG A 884 33.37 7.20 -55.86
N LEU A 885 32.85 8.25 -56.46
CA LEU A 885 33.62 9.41 -56.89
C LEU A 885 33.51 10.52 -55.85
N ARG A 886 34.64 11.05 -55.41
CA ARG A 886 34.69 12.24 -54.54
C ARG A 886 35.17 13.40 -55.39
N LEU A 887 34.31 14.40 -55.56
CA LEU A 887 34.59 15.59 -56.35
C LEU A 887 35.48 16.57 -55.57
N GLU A 888 36.13 17.50 -56.27
CA GLU A 888 37.02 18.51 -55.66
C GLU A 888 36.30 19.40 -54.63
N ASN A 889 35.00 19.63 -54.82
CA ASN A 889 34.16 20.39 -53.89
C ASN A 889 33.70 19.59 -52.65
N GLY A 890 34.14 18.33 -52.52
CA GLY A 890 33.85 17.47 -51.38
C GLY A 890 32.56 16.63 -51.50
N LEU A 891 31.76 16.81 -52.54
CA LEU A 891 30.58 15.97 -52.78
C LEU A 891 30.99 14.55 -53.17
N THR A 892 30.19 13.58 -52.74
CA THR A 892 30.40 12.16 -53.07
C THR A 892 29.25 11.66 -53.92
N LEU A 893 29.58 11.14 -55.10
CA LEU A 893 28.63 10.48 -56.00
C LEU A 893 28.90 8.97 -55.97
N SER A 894 27.84 8.17 -55.97
CA SER A 894 27.94 6.72 -56.03
C SER A 894 27.13 6.21 -57.22
N PHE A 895 27.76 5.40 -58.05
CA PHE A 895 27.14 4.80 -59.25
C PHE A 895 27.25 3.28 -59.15
N GLU A 896 26.11 2.60 -59.35
CA GLU A 896 26.05 1.16 -59.45
C GLU A 896 26.17 0.74 -60.92
N CYS A 897 27.10 -0.15 -61.24
CA CYS A 897 27.26 -0.70 -62.59
C CYS A 897 26.75 -2.15 -62.60
N GLU A 898 25.95 -2.52 -63.59
CA GLU A 898 25.43 -3.90 -63.70
C GLU A 898 26.49 -4.88 -64.19
N GLU A 899 27.28 -4.47 -65.18
CA GLU A 899 28.41 -5.23 -65.72
C GLU A 899 29.60 -4.30 -65.98
N LEU A 900 30.82 -4.83 -65.91
CA LEU A 900 32.04 -4.08 -66.20
C LEU A 900 32.59 -4.51 -67.55
N GLU A 901 32.60 -3.61 -68.52
CA GLU A 901 33.19 -3.86 -69.85
C GLU A 901 34.73 -3.92 -69.82
N LYS A 902 35.35 -3.33 -68.79
CA LYS A 902 36.80 -3.28 -68.56
C LYS A 902 37.11 -3.48 -67.07
N PRO A 903 38.36 -3.83 -66.68
CA PRO A 903 38.73 -3.93 -65.28
C PRO A 903 38.37 -2.65 -64.49
N ALA A 904 37.77 -2.80 -63.31
CA ALA A 904 37.29 -1.67 -62.50
C ALA A 904 38.35 -0.58 -62.25
N ARG A 905 39.64 -0.96 -62.19
CA ARG A 905 40.76 -0.02 -62.01
C ARG A 905 40.97 0.91 -63.20
N GLU A 906 40.65 0.47 -64.41
CA GLU A 906 40.77 1.29 -65.62
C GLU A 906 39.64 2.30 -65.70
N ILE A 907 38.40 1.83 -65.48
CA ILE A 907 37.21 2.69 -65.41
C ILE A 907 37.40 3.75 -64.32
N ALA A 908 37.91 3.38 -63.14
CA ALA A 908 38.19 4.33 -62.07
C ALA A 908 39.27 5.37 -62.41
N LYS A 909 40.21 5.07 -63.31
CA LYS A 909 41.19 6.05 -63.82
C LYS A 909 40.54 7.00 -64.83
N GLU A 910 39.77 6.47 -65.77
CA GLU A 910 39.03 7.28 -66.75
C GLU A 910 38.07 8.25 -66.05
N LEU A 911 37.35 7.78 -65.02
CA LEU A 911 36.45 8.62 -64.21
C LEU A 911 37.18 9.63 -63.30
N ARG A 912 38.44 9.41 -62.97
CA ARG A 912 39.23 10.33 -62.13
C ARG A 912 39.54 11.62 -62.88
N ASP A 913 39.83 11.52 -64.16
CA ASP A 913 40.19 12.66 -65.01
C ASP A 913 38.96 13.28 -65.71
N GLY A 914 37.76 12.76 -65.43
CA GLY A 914 36.49 13.21 -66.00
C GLY A 914 35.87 14.41 -65.28
N VAL A 915 34.94 15.08 -65.95
CA VAL A 915 34.19 16.23 -65.42
C VAL A 915 32.72 15.86 -65.23
N VAL A 916 32.14 16.21 -64.08
CA VAL A 916 30.69 16.04 -63.81
C VAL A 916 29.96 17.32 -64.20
N VAL A 917 29.00 17.22 -65.11
CA VAL A 917 28.16 18.34 -65.57
C VAL A 917 26.76 18.20 -64.95
N ILE A 918 26.29 19.26 -64.29
CA ILE A 918 24.91 19.33 -63.75
C ILE A 918 24.00 19.86 -64.86
N GLU A 919 23.15 19.01 -65.43
CA GLU A 919 22.25 19.40 -66.51
C GLU A 919 21.03 20.21 -66.02
N GLN A 920 20.57 19.95 -64.79
CA GLN A 920 19.41 20.62 -64.21
C GLN A 920 19.61 20.83 -62.70
N LEU A 921 19.28 22.03 -62.23
CA LEU A 921 19.27 22.39 -60.82
C LEU A 921 17.93 23.03 -60.47
N GLY A 922 17.25 22.46 -59.47
CA GLY A 922 15.98 22.97 -58.96
C GLY A 922 16.03 23.13 -57.44
N VAL A 923 15.37 24.17 -56.93
CA VAL A 923 15.21 24.39 -55.49
C VAL A 923 13.72 24.47 -55.20
N GLU A 924 13.24 23.59 -54.32
CA GLU A 924 11.85 23.55 -53.88
C GLU A 924 11.79 23.68 -52.36
N LEU A 925 10.91 24.55 -51.88
CA LEU A 925 10.59 24.68 -50.46
C LEU A 925 9.44 23.73 -50.12
N SER A 926 9.75 22.58 -49.54
CA SER A 926 8.76 21.62 -49.04
C SER A 926 8.67 21.63 -47.52
N LYS A 927 7.44 21.50 -46.99
CA LYS A 927 7.21 21.32 -45.56
C LYS A 927 7.03 19.84 -45.27
N ILE A 928 8.05 19.21 -44.68
CA ILE A 928 8.02 17.78 -44.34
C ILE A 928 7.37 17.62 -42.95
N PRO A 929 6.22 16.94 -42.83
CA PRO A 929 5.64 16.64 -41.53
C PRO A 929 6.52 15.63 -40.77
N PRO A 930 6.51 15.67 -39.43
CA PRO A 930 7.21 14.66 -38.64
C PRO A 930 6.57 13.27 -38.83
N PRO A 931 7.31 12.17 -38.58
CA PRO A 931 6.75 10.83 -38.59
C PRO A 931 5.68 10.66 -37.50
N PRO A 932 4.75 9.69 -37.66
CA PRO A 932 3.74 9.39 -36.65
C PRO A 932 4.36 8.88 -35.33
N PRO A 933 3.62 8.92 -34.21
CA PRO A 933 4.04 8.32 -32.96
C PRO A 933 4.39 6.83 -33.11
N PHE A 934 5.29 6.35 -32.27
CA PHE A 934 5.73 4.96 -32.34
C PHE A 934 4.60 3.97 -32.09
N THR A 935 4.43 3.04 -33.03
CA THR A 935 3.83 1.72 -32.82
C THR A 935 4.90 0.71 -32.39
N THR A 936 4.52 -0.48 -31.93
CA THR A 936 5.48 -1.51 -31.48
C THR A 936 6.49 -1.87 -32.58
N ASP A 937 6.04 -2.04 -33.82
CA ASP A 937 6.90 -2.36 -34.96
C ASP A 937 7.85 -1.19 -35.32
N ALA A 938 7.34 0.04 -35.34
CA ALA A 938 8.15 1.22 -35.61
C ALA A 938 9.19 1.46 -34.51
N MET A 939 8.81 1.31 -33.24
CA MET A 939 9.70 1.43 -32.09
C MET A 939 10.84 0.40 -32.15
N LEU A 940 10.51 -0.88 -32.38
CA LEU A 940 11.51 -1.95 -32.42
C LEU A 940 12.50 -1.74 -33.57
N ARG A 941 12.00 -1.33 -34.75
CA ARG A 941 12.84 -1.03 -35.91
C ARG A 941 13.79 0.13 -35.63
N GLU A 942 13.28 1.23 -35.08
CA GLU A 942 14.06 2.43 -34.81
C GLU A 942 15.07 2.21 -33.69
N ALA A 943 14.65 1.56 -32.60
CA ALA A 943 15.53 1.24 -31.48
C ALA A 943 16.68 0.32 -31.90
N ALA A 944 16.42 -0.70 -32.72
CA ALA A 944 17.47 -1.58 -33.23
C ALA A 944 18.44 -0.88 -34.22
N ALA A 945 18.00 0.21 -34.85
CA ALA A 945 18.84 1.00 -35.76
C ALA A 945 19.67 2.07 -35.02
N SER A 946 19.13 2.62 -33.93
CA SER A 946 19.64 3.84 -33.29
C SER A 946 20.29 3.64 -31.91
N LEU A 947 20.02 2.53 -31.21
CA LEU A 947 20.63 2.16 -29.91
C LEU A 947 21.63 1.02 -30.10
#